data_AF-A0A920NR49-F1
#
_entry.id   AF-A0A920NR49-F1
#
_cell.length_a   1.000
_cell.length_b   1.000
_cell.length_c   1.000
_cell.angle_alpha   90.00
_cell.angle_beta   90.00
_cell.angle_gamma   90.00
#
_symmetry.space_group_name_H-M   'P 1'
#
loop_
_entity.id
_entity.type
_entity.pdbx_description
1 polymer ?
#
loop_
_entity_poly.entity_id
_entity_poly.type
_entity_poly.pdbx_seq_one_letter_code
_entity_poly.pdbx_strand_id
1 'polypeptide(L)'
;MLPLFKRILPILFIANTQAGIDYTIMESTAQRLILRIDIVPGSEDDLKPIHLLIGTPTADYPELDIRSETKRNFPRKWSVPEGDGIRWIQSQRLQNLYVATLEIDPTADENHFFEQILITCRYTNAPAQQVVPTNRQTRLLKHRVVNWPIARQWLHPNQHQKLQRSSLPAGQWMRFTVSSDGITALPASAILASGANLTERNPRSFMVFTGSNMGRDRNSEITGAISYRSIPDNLVEIAVQFEGESDAVLDNDDLLIFYGRGASGIDHNGLDISHHQNLYFTENTYWLLIPDDNALQGKRVASIEPLTSTGVTMDYGISPFYVETDLINPFAGGLAWAGAAIMNGSSHTAVTTMDSPNLMVDVHVTMGFLGNSSSIDAQANPVHLLKIYHGSRDALQTTNSWAGLIKSDVFFSFSGTRLNDGVNIFIIDNESTSSYSQPYFDYLVGDYGRNLDDQGLPYEFFAPIHSNATTFRITAESAITIWDITNIAVPKAVSLSNNNSGYSFDVNLPQDTLARYCAFKTTQLNMISSVTLIENHSFSELRNSASGVDHLVIGPQNFSPVTAPLVTHRVSSRYIDLDQIYDEFSGGNADPVAIRYFIQWTQENWSEPKPYSVLLMGDADYDYRNITQQSSIRVPTIEIGNGFNHRAADDRLAAFNGLIPDIAIGRYPAKTVADVTTFVDKIIQYETNPNYGLWRQRVTLVADDAARPEPVHGSIATGKSHTQNSETIAGLVAPGIEIRKLYMMEFPEVSNASLYGVVKPELPRHCLTFLRKVQLSLTILAMGQPTNGPRNGCYTRITT
;
A
#
# COMPACT_ATOMS: atom_id res chain seq x y z
N MET A 1 0.09 67.44 -7.43
CA MET A 1 1.22 67.73 -6.52
C MET A 1 1.21 66.69 -5.39
N LEU A 2 2.21 65.80 -5.43
CA LEU A 2 2.80 65.03 -4.33
C LEU A 2 3.17 65.95 -3.11
N PRO A 3 3.73 65.47 -1.96
CA PRO A 3 3.49 64.24 -1.17
C PRO A 3 3.87 64.38 0.35
N LEU A 4 4.17 63.23 1.00
CA LEU A 4 5.05 62.98 2.16
C LEU A 4 4.45 63.15 3.57
N PHE A 5 4.28 62.02 4.28
CA PHE A 5 5.26 61.60 5.30
C PHE A 5 5.12 60.11 5.62
N LYS A 6 6.11 59.34 5.18
CA LYS A 6 6.44 58.01 5.70
C LYS A 6 6.98 58.19 7.12
N ARG A 7 6.38 57.56 8.13
CA ARG A 7 7.07 57.31 9.41
C ARG A 7 7.59 55.87 9.37
N ILE A 8 8.90 55.80 9.27
CA ILE A 8 9.75 54.65 9.51
C ILE A 8 9.49 54.20 10.95
N LEU A 9 8.93 53.00 11.13
CA LEU A 9 8.95 52.30 12.41
C LEU A 9 10.30 51.56 12.46
N PRO A 10 11.15 51.77 13.48
CA PRO A 10 12.33 50.95 13.62
C PRO A 10 11.89 49.52 13.89
N ILE A 11 12.36 48.60 13.04
CA ILE A 11 12.32 47.16 13.27
C ILE A 11 13.15 46.94 14.55
N LEU A 12 12.45 46.83 15.68
CA LEU A 12 13.02 46.32 16.92
C LEU A 12 13.28 44.84 16.68
N PHE A 13 14.53 44.52 16.35
CA PHE A 13 15.09 43.19 16.49
C PHE A 13 14.98 42.79 17.96
N ILE A 14 13.90 42.10 18.31
CA ILE A 14 13.95 41.17 19.42
C ILE A 14 14.49 39.90 18.80
N ALA A 15 15.82 39.72 18.88
CA ALA A 15 16.40 38.40 18.78
C ALA A 15 15.80 37.62 19.96
N ASN A 16 14.75 36.85 19.70
CA ASN A 16 14.37 35.76 20.57
C ASN A 16 15.53 34.77 20.48
N THR A 17 16.50 34.88 21.38
CA THR A 17 17.48 33.81 21.60
C THR A 17 16.76 32.69 22.33
N GLN A 18 15.80 32.06 21.66
CA GLN A 18 15.35 30.73 22.03
C GLN A 18 16.47 29.77 21.60
N ALA A 19 16.79 28.83 22.48
CA ALA A 19 17.71 27.78 22.12
C ALA A 19 17.10 26.91 21.00
N GLY A 20 17.91 26.54 20.01
CA GLY A 20 17.47 25.83 18.82
C GLY A 20 18.28 26.16 17.57
N ILE A 21 17.81 25.66 16.43
CA ILE A 21 18.31 25.97 15.10
C ILE A 21 17.32 26.92 14.42
N ASP A 22 17.77 28.12 14.07
CA ASP A 22 16.99 29.08 13.29
C ASP A 22 17.65 29.27 11.91
N TYR A 23 16.87 29.72 10.94
CA TYR A 23 17.39 30.04 9.61
C TYR A 23 16.91 31.40 9.10
N THR A 24 17.81 32.12 8.47
CA THR A 24 17.53 33.38 7.79
C THR A 24 17.79 33.25 6.30
N ILE A 25 16.82 33.64 5.48
CA ILE A 25 17.00 33.77 4.03
C ILE A 25 17.79 35.07 3.77
N MET A 26 19.06 34.94 3.42
CA MET A 26 19.91 36.09 3.07
C MET A 26 19.64 36.57 1.65
N GLU A 27 19.42 35.64 0.73
CA GLU A 27 19.13 35.93 -0.66
C GLU A 27 18.24 34.83 -1.26
N SER A 28 17.24 35.21 -2.05
CA SER A 28 16.45 34.27 -2.85
C SER A 28 16.21 34.88 -4.22
N THR A 29 16.89 34.34 -5.24
CA THR A 29 16.82 34.78 -6.64
C THR A 29 16.56 33.60 -7.57
N ALA A 30 16.40 33.87 -8.86
CA ALA A 30 16.18 32.83 -9.86
C ALA A 30 17.39 31.90 -10.04
N GLN A 31 18.59 32.34 -9.62
CA GLN A 31 19.86 31.64 -9.80
C GLN A 31 20.37 30.98 -8.52
N ARG A 32 20.00 31.51 -7.35
CA ARG A 32 20.47 30.96 -6.07
C ARG A 32 19.57 31.28 -4.88
N LEU A 33 19.68 30.45 -3.85
CA LEU A 33 19.17 30.67 -2.50
C LEU A 33 20.32 30.62 -1.53
N ILE A 34 20.47 31.65 -0.69
CA ILE A 34 21.48 31.71 0.36
C ILE A 34 20.75 31.69 1.71
N LEU A 35 21.01 30.65 2.49
CA LEU A 35 20.51 30.46 3.84
C LEU A 35 21.64 30.63 4.84
N ARG A 36 21.39 31.40 5.90
CA ARG A 36 22.23 31.38 7.11
C ARG A 36 21.49 30.59 8.17
N ILE A 37 22.13 29.55 8.68
CA ILE A 37 21.65 28.72 9.78
C ILE A 37 22.39 29.19 11.03
N ASP A 38 21.63 29.62 12.03
CA ASP A 38 22.13 30.11 13.32
C ASP A 38 21.80 29.04 14.37
N ILE A 39 22.82 28.49 15.04
CA ILE A 39 22.66 27.31 15.91
C ILE A 39 23.06 27.69 17.34
N VAL A 40 22.08 27.68 18.24
CA VAL A 40 22.28 27.99 19.66
C VAL A 40 21.68 26.85 20.49
N PRO A 41 22.41 25.74 20.70
CA PRO A 41 21.83 24.55 21.28
C PRO A 41 21.63 24.73 22.80
N GLY A 42 20.42 24.49 23.28
CA GLY A 42 20.07 24.48 24.70
C GLY A 42 20.02 23.07 25.27
N SER A 43 19.92 22.08 24.38
CA SER A 43 19.79 20.66 24.66
C SER A 43 20.39 19.82 23.53
N GLU A 44 20.53 18.52 23.78
CA GLU A 44 20.96 17.54 22.79
C GLU A 44 19.96 17.41 21.64
N ASP A 45 18.66 17.55 21.91
CA ASP A 45 17.60 17.49 20.89
C ASP A 45 17.68 18.64 19.88
N ASP A 46 18.22 19.80 20.29
CA ASP A 46 18.43 20.97 19.41
C ASP A 46 19.53 20.73 18.37
N LEU A 47 20.28 19.63 18.47
CA LEU A 47 21.31 19.23 17.50
C LEU A 47 20.81 18.17 16.51
N LYS A 48 19.54 17.78 16.56
CA LYS A 48 18.95 16.88 15.57
C LYS A 48 18.87 17.58 14.20
N PRO A 49 19.05 16.83 13.09
CA PRO A 49 18.89 17.40 11.76
C PRO A 49 17.54 18.06 11.55
N ILE A 50 17.53 19.22 10.89
CA ILE A 50 16.29 19.88 10.44
C ILE A 50 16.08 19.68 8.95
N HIS A 51 14.83 19.75 8.51
CA HIS A 51 14.45 19.56 7.10
C HIS A 51 13.78 20.81 6.54
N LEU A 52 14.34 21.36 5.46
CA LEU A 52 13.80 22.51 4.76
C LEU A 52 13.32 22.12 3.36
N LEU A 53 12.06 22.41 3.03
CA LEU A 53 11.51 22.17 1.70
C LEU A 53 11.77 23.37 0.78
N ILE A 54 12.56 23.16 -0.26
CA ILE A 54 13.02 24.19 -1.20
C ILE A 54 12.40 23.91 -2.56
N GLY A 55 11.76 24.91 -3.17
CA GLY A 55 11.31 24.83 -4.55
C GLY A 55 12.50 24.92 -5.50
N THR A 56 12.47 24.14 -6.58
CA THR A 56 13.52 24.05 -7.58
C THR A 56 12.94 24.29 -8.98
N PRO A 57 13.74 24.79 -9.94
CA PRO A 57 13.26 24.99 -11.31
C PRO A 57 13.09 23.68 -12.09
N THR A 58 13.91 22.67 -11.81
CA THR A 58 13.93 21.35 -12.44
C THR A 58 13.85 20.24 -11.39
N ALA A 59 13.74 18.98 -11.83
CA ALA A 59 13.76 17.81 -10.95
C ALA A 59 15.16 17.55 -10.32
N ASP A 60 16.21 18.13 -10.89
CA ASP A 60 17.59 17.93 -10.45
C ASP A 60 17.85 18.64 -9.12
N TYR A 61 18.71 18.03 -8.30
CA TYR A 61 19.17 18.66 -7.08
C TYR A 61 20.02 19.90 -7.40
N PRO A 62 19.74 21.06 -6.77
CA PRO A 62 20.60 22.23 -6.86
C PRO A 62 22.01 21.93 -6.35
N GLU A 63 23.02 22.56 -6.95
CA GLU A 63 24.40 22.47 -6.46
C GLU A 63 24.49 23.14 -5.08
N LEU A 64 25.12 22.46 -4.13
CA LEU A 64 25.31 22.94 -2.76
C LEU A 64 26.74 23.45 -2.56
N ASP A 65 26.88 24.72 -2.16
CA ASP A 65 28.11 25.29 -1.62
C ASP A 65 27.86 25.61 -0.14
N ILE A 66 28.52 24.84 0.72
CA ILE A 66 28.36 24.90 2.17
C ILE A 66 29.62 25.52 2.76
N ARG A 67 29.44 26.58 3.55
CA ARG A 67 30.50 27.23 4.31
C ARG A 67 30.11 27.22 5.78
N SER A 68 30.76 26.38 6.55
CA SER A 68 30.62 26.31 7.99
C SER A 68 31.59 27.27 8.67
N GLU A 69 31.14 28.00 9.69
CA GLU A 69 32.01 28.86 10.50
C GLU A 69 32.61 28.10 11.71
N THR A 70 32.77 28.79 12.83
CA THR A 70 33.51 28.35 14.02
C THR A 70 32.90 27.08 14.63
N LYS A 71 33.73 26.03 14.73
CA LYS A 71 33.40 24.83 15.52
C LYS A 71 33.34 25.20 17.00
N ARG A 72 32.28 24.75 17.68
CA ARG A 72 32.12 24.91 19.13
C ARG A 72 32.02 23.54 19.77
N ASN A 73 32.69 23.40 20.91
CA ASN A 73 32.53 22.21 21.75
C ASN A 73 31.08 22.13 22.23
N PHE A 74 30.56 20.92 22.37
CA PHE A 74 29.30 20.74 23.07
C PHE A 74 29.37 21.38 24.47
N PRO A 75 28.34 22.15 24.89
CA PRO A 75 28.32 22.79 26.20
C PRO A 75 28.42 21.80 27.38
N ARG A 76 28.13 20.51 27.14
CA ARG A 76 28.16 19.40 28.11
C ARG A 76 28.58 18.10 27.41
N LYS A 77 28.82 17.03 28.16
CA LYS A 77 28.99 15.66 27.62
C LYS A 77 27.66 15.14 27.05
N TRP A 78 27.33 15.57 25.83
CA TRP A 78 26.21 15.03 25.05
C TRP A 78 26.68 13.87 24.20
N SER A 79 25.80 12.91 23.94
CA SER A 79 26.09 11.70 23.18
C SER A 79 25.42 11.81 21.81
N VAL A 80 25.88 12.77 21.02
CA VAL A 80 25.30 13.04 19.71
C VAL A 80 25.91 12.05 18.70
N PRO A 81 25.10 11.20 18.04
CA PRO A 81 25.60 10.32 17.00
C PRO A 81 26.20 11.15 15.85
N GLU A 82 27.19 10.58 15.15
CA GLU A 82 27.79 11.22 13.99
C GLU A 82 26.71 11.48 12.92
N GLY A 83 26.61 12.74 12.52
CA GLY A 83 25.64 13.22 11.56
C GLY A 83 26.00 12.89 10.11
N ASP A 84 24.98 12.86 9.25
CA ASP A 84 25.14 12.65 7.80
C ASP A 84 25.51 13.95 7.05
N GLY A 85 25.68 15.06 7.79
CA GLY A 85 26.00 16.38 7.25
C GLY A 85 24.82 17.06 6.56
N ILE A 86 25.12 17.94 5.59
CA ILE A 86 24.12 18.72 4.87
C ILE A 86 23.96 18.15 3.46
N ARG A 87 22.76 17.66 3.15
CA ARG A 87 22.50 16.97 1.89
C ARG A 87 21.04 17.06 1.48
N TRP A 88 20.79 16.84 0.20
CA TRP A 88 19.44 16.61 -0.29
C TRP A 88 19.01 15.18 0.01
N ILE A 89 17.81 15.00 0.58
CA ILE A 89 17.30 13.66 0.95
C ILE A 89 16.10 13.22 0.11
N GLN A 90 15.44 14.16 -0.57
CA GLN A 90 14.24 13.87 -1.35
C GLN A 90 14.06 14.93 -2.44
N SER A 91 13.70 14.52 -3.66
CA SER A 91 13.20 15.39 -4.74
C SER A 91 11.88 14.86 -5.23
N GLN A 92 10.92 15.75 -5.44
CA GLN A 92 9.59 15.37 -5.88
C GLN A 92 8.85 16.51 -6.58
N ARG A 93 7.72 16.23 -7.24
CA ARG A 93 6.83 17.29 -7.75
C ARG A 93 5.64 17.41 -6.81
N LEU A 94 5.40 18.60 -6.27
CA LEU A 94 4.31 18.87 -5.35
C LEU A 94 3.42 19.96 -5.94
N GLN A 95 2.16 19.64 -6.26
CA GLN A 95 1.21 20.59 -6.85
C GLN A 95 1.79 21.37 -8.05
N ASN A 96 2.51 20.64 -8.91
CA ASN A 96 3.21 21.11 -10.11
C ASN A 96 4.50 21.91 -9.93
N LEU A 97 4.99 22.06 -8.71
CA LEU A 97 6.30 22.64 -8.40
C LEU A 97 7.30 21.51 -8.13
N TYR A 98 8.49 21.56 -8.73
CA TYR A 98 9.58 20.69 -8.26
C TYR A 98 10.06 21.21 -6.91
N VAL A 99 10.19 20.31 -5.94
CA VAL A 99 10.64 20.60 -4.59
C VAL A 99 11.69 19.58 -4.17
N ALA A 100 12.67 20.03 -3.40
CA ALA A 100 13.68 19.19 -2.79
C ALA A 100 13.77 19.47 -1.29
N THR A 101 13.93 18.42 -0.50
CA THR A 101 14.10 18.51 0.96
C THR A 101 15.59 18.51 1.28
N LEU A 102 16.06 19.63 1.85
CA LEU A 102 17.41 19.78 2.37
C LEU A 102 17.44 19.36 3.84
N GLU A 103 18.21 18.31 4.13
CA GLU A 103 18.56 17.93 5.49
C GLU A 103 19.78 18.73 5.92
N ILE A 104 19.69 19.37 7.08
CA ILE A 104 20.76 20.17 7.67
C ILE A 104 21.09 19.58 9.02
N ASP A 105 22.17 18.81 9.05
CA ASP A 105 22.80 18.37 10.29
C ASP A 105 23.71 19.48 10.84
N PRO A 106 23.48 19.98 12.08
CA PRO A 106 24.30 21.02 12.68
C PRO A 106 25.63 20.50 13.26
N THR A 107 25.80 19.18 13.37
CA THR A 107 26.98 18.55 13.98
C THR A 107 28.18 18.61 13.04
N ALA A 108 29.36 18.78 13.65
CA ALA A 108 30.63 18.83 12.92
C ALA A 108 31.44 17.54 13.08
N ASP A 109 31.33 16.91 14.26
CA ASP A 109 31.90 15.62 14.63
C ASP A 109 31.31 15.21 16.01
N GLU A 110 31.75 14.09 16.57
CA GLU A 110 31.28 13.54 17.85
C GLU A 110 31.40 14.47 19.07
N ASN A 111 32.11 15.61 18.95
CA ASN A 111 32.33 16.53 20.07
C ASN A 111 32.00 18.00 19.77
N HIS A 112 31.69 18.33 18.51
CA HIS A 112 31.54 19.71 18.06
C HIS A 112 30.30 19.91 17.20
N PHE A 113 29.75 21.12 17.26
CA PHE A 113 28.75 21.63 16.32
C PHE A 113 29.26 22.91 15.65
N PHE A 114 28.61 23.31 14.56
CA PHE A 114 28.84 24.61 13.94
C PHE A 114 27.94 25.67 14.56
N GLU A 115 28.50 26.81 14.99
CA GLU A 115 27.69 27.93 15.52
C GLU A 115 26.85 28.59 14.42
N GLN A 116 27.40 28.63 13.20
CA GLN A 116 26.75 29.21 12.05
C GLN A 116 27.13 28.44 10.79
N ILE A 117 26.16 28.23 9.89
CA ILE A 117 26.36 27.59 8.60
C ILE A 117 25.75 28.46 7.50
N LEU A 118 26.54 28.79 6.48
CA LEU A 118 26.07 29.45 5.28
C LEU A 118 25.90 28.40 4.17
N ILE A 119 24.67 28.24 3.68
CA ILE A 119 24.33 27.28 2.62
C ILE A 119 23.91 28.08 1.39
N THR A 120 24.62 27.87 0.28
CA THR A 120 24.23 28.40 -1.03
C THR A 120 23.73 27.27 -1.92
N CYS A 121 22.45 27.30 -2.25
CA CYS A 121 21.86 26.44 -3.28
C CYS A 121 21.93 27.19 -4.62
N ARG A 122 22.63 26.64 -5.62
CA ARG A 122 22.67 27.22 -6.98
C ARG A 122 21.76 26.44 -7.92
N TYR A 123 20.91 27.18 -8.63
CA TYR A 123 19.95 26.63 -9.56
C TYR A 123 20.50 26.63 -10.98
N THR A 124 20.35 25.51 -11.68
CA THR A 124 20.60 25.40 -13.11
C THR A 124 19.27 25.59 -13.87
N ASN A 125 19.32 26.21 -15.05
CA ASN A 125 18.21 26.21 -16.02
C ASN A 125 16.84 26.66 -15.48
N ALA A 126 16.74 27.90 -14.96
CA ALA A 126 15.45 28.47 -14.57
C ALA A 126 14.48 28.52 -15.78
N PRO A 127 13.22 28.05 -15.64
CA PRO A 127 12.27 28.00 -16.75
C PRO A 127 11.97 29.41 -17.27
N ALA A 128 11.89 29.54 -18.60
CA ALA A 128 11.63 30.82 -19.27
C ALA A 128 10.19 31.33 -19.09
N GLN A 129 9.24 30.44 -18.78
CA GLN A 129 7.83 30.76 -18.66
C GLN A 129 7.40 30.88 -17.20
N GLN A 130 6.89 32.05 -16.82
CA GLN A 130 6.30 32.27 -15.51
C GLN A 130 4.83 31.86 -15.53
N VAL A 131 4.45 30.96 -14.62
CA VAL A 131 3.06 30.55 -14.38
C VAL A 131 2.52 31.28 -13.16
N VAL A 132 1.27 31.75 -13.23
CA VAL A 132 0.58 32.32 -12.08
C VAL A 132 0.03 31.17 -11.22
N PRO A 133 0.41 31.06 -9.94
CA PRO A 133 -0.11 30.01 -9.07
C PRO A 133 -1.62 30.16 -8.89
N THR A 134 -2.33 29.04 -8.87
CA THR A 134 -3.74 29.03 -8.44
C THR A 134 -3.86 29.40 -6.96
N ASN A 135 -5.06 29.79 -6.53
CA ASN A 135 -5.34 30.04 -5.11
C ASN A 135 -5.04 28.80 -4.25
N ARG A 136 -5.32 27.60 -4.77
CA ARG A 136 -5.01 26.32 -4.14
C ARG A 136 -3.51 26.14 -3.94
N GLN A 137 -2.73 26.27 -5.01
CA GLN A 137 -1.26 26.15 -4.97
C GLN A 137 -0.67 27.15 -3.97
N THR A 138 -1.16 28.40 -3.98
CA THR A 138 -0.71 29.42 -3.03
C THR A 138 -1.05 29.03 -1.59
N ARG A 139 -2.25 28.51 -1.32
CA ARG A 139 -2.66 28.09 0.03
C ARG A 139 -1.83 26.91 0.55
N LEU A 140 -1.51 25.94 -0.31
CA LEU A 140 -0.77 24.74 0.08
C LEU A 140 0.73 24.98 0.21
N LEU A 141 1.34 25.75 -0.70
CA LEU A 141 2.79 25.82 -0.84
C LEU A 141 3.43 27.02 -0.12
N LYS A 142 2.72 28.15 0.04
CA LYS A 142 3.31 29.41 0.54
C LYS A 142 3.99 29.28 1.90
N HIS A 143 3.47 28.43 2.78
CA HIS A 143 3.99 28.22 4.13
C HIS A 143 4.84 26.95 4.27
N ARG A 144 4.95 26.15 3.20
CA ARG A 144 5.73 24.90 3.17
C ARG A 144 7.07 25.10 2.45
N VAL A 145 7.08 25.91 1.38
CA VAL A 145 8.26 26.11 0.54
C VAL A 145 9.03 27.34 0.99
N VAL A 146 10.27 27.15 1.44
CA VAL A 146 11.11 28.21 2.04
C VAL A 146 11.31 29.39 1.08
N ASN A 147 11.64 29.11 -0.19
CA ASN A 147 11.89 30.11 -1.23
C ASN A 147 10.64 30.44 -2.07
N TRP A 148 9.43 30.28 -1.53
CA TRP A 148 8.17 30.52 -2.25
C TRP A 148 8.09 31.83 -3.06
N PRO A 149 8.59 32.99 -2.59
CA PRO A 149 8.53 34.24 -3.35
C PRO A 149 9.07 34.14 -4.79
N ILE A 150 10.11 33.32 -4.99
CA ILE A 150 10.70 32.99 -6.29
C ILE A 150 10.07 31.70 -6.84
N ALA A 151 10.01 30.63 -6.05
CA ALA A 151 9.62 29.30 -6.52
C ALA A 151 8.21 29.23 -7.13
N ARG A 152 7.30 30.12 -6.73
CA ARG A 152 5.97 30.25 -7.35
C ARG A 152 6.01 30.52 -8.87
N GLN A 153 7.13 31.02 -9.39
CA GLN A 153 7.33 31.27 -10.82
C GLN A 153 7.76 30.02 -11.59
N TRP A 154 8.16 28.94 -10.89
CA TRP A 154 8.66 27.69 -11.47
C TRP A 154 7.61 26.58 -11.50
N LEU A 155 6.34 26.94 -11.39
CA LEU A 155 5.24 25.99 -11.57
C LEU A 155 5.19 25.53 -13.02
N HIS A 156 5.16 24.22 -13.21
CA HIS A 156 5.10 23.60 -14.53
C HIS A 156 3.64 23.34 -14.91
N PRO A 157 3.14 23.76 -16.08
CA PRO A 157 1.81 23.38 -16.53
C PRO A 157 1.64 21.85 -16.52
N ASN A 158 0.42 21.38 -16.28
CA ASN A 158 0.12 19.96 -16.50
C ASN A 158 0.22 19.66 -17.99
N GLN A 159 1.33 19.06 -18.42
CA GLN A 159 1.53 18.55 -19.79
C GLN A 159 1.02 17.09 -19.94
N HIS A 160 0.26 16.59 -18.98
CA HIS A 160 -0.26 15.23 -19.05
C HIS A 160 -1.21 15.12 -20.24
N GLN A 161 -0.97 14.16 -21.12
CA GLN A 161 -1.95 13.78 -22.13
C GLN A 161 -3.23 13.44 -21.38
N LYS A 162 -4.34 14.13 -21.69
CA LYS A 162 -5.65 13.71 -21.22
C LYS A 162 -5.81 12.26 -21.66
N LEU A 163 -5.94 11.35 -20.70
CA LEU A 163 -6.20 9.94 -21.00
C LEU A 163 -7.39 9.87 -21.96
N GLN A 164 -7.18 9.25 -23.11
CA GLN A 164 -8.27 8.88 -24.01
C GLN A 164 -9.15 7.92 -23.22
N ARG A 165 -10.39 8.32 -22.94
CA ARG A 165 -11.34 7.46 -22.24
C ARG A 165 -11.59 6.25 -23.13
N SER A 166 -11.40 5.04 -22.62
CA SER A 166 -11.97 3.86 -23.26
C SER A 166 -13.49 4.01 -23.19
N SER A 167 -14.14 4.22 -24.34
CA SER A 167 -15.59 4.30 -24.40
C SER A 167 -16.13 2.87 -24.32
N LEU A 168 -16.62 2.47 -23.15
CA LEU A 168 -17.34 1.22 -22.99
C LEU A 168 -18.72 1.33 -23.67
N PRO A 169 -19.19 0.28 -24.36
CA PRO A 169 -20.54 0.28 -24.93
C PRO A 169 -21.62 0.45 -23.85
N ALA A 170 -22.74 1.07 -24.23
CA ALA A 170 -23.94 1.06 -23.39
C ALA A 170 -24.56 -0.35 -23.35
N GLY A 171 -25.12 -0.73 -22.21
CA GLY A 171 -25.75 -2.03 -22.03
C GLY A 171 -26.02 -2.38 -20.56
N GLN A 172 -26.40 -3.65 -20.34
CA GLN A 172 -26.62 -4.20 -19.01
C GLN A 172 -25.32 -4.82 -18.48
N TRP A 173 -24.96 -4.46 -17.23
CA TRP A 173 -23.78 -4.97 -16.55
C TRP A 173 -24.16 -6.00 -15.50
N MET A 174 -23.46 -7.12 -15.51
CA MET A 174 -23.53 -8.14 -14.47
C MET A 174 -22.16 -8.34 -13.84
N ARG A 175 -22.13 -8.70 -12.56
CA ARG A 175 -20.92 -8.93 -11.77
C ARG A 175 -20.86 -10.36 -11.23
N PHE A 176 -19.68 -10.94 -11.22
CA PHE A 176 -19.37 -12.22 -10.57
C PHE A 176 -17.90 -12.25 -10.14
N THR A 177 -17.50 -13.26 -9.38
CA THR A 177 -16.13 -13.37 -8.86
C THR A 177 -15.46 -14.69 -9.23
N VAL A 178 -14.13 -14.67 -9.28
CA VAL A 178 -13.26 -15.83 -9.53
C VAL A 178 -12.25 -15.91 -8.39
N SER A 179 -12.20 -17.05 -7.70
CA SER A 179 -11.36 -17.26 -6.52
C SER A 179 -9.95 -17.76 -6.84
N SER A 180 -9.76 -18.45 -7.97
CA SER A 180 -8.49 -19.07 -8.34
C SER A 180 -8.23 -18.98 -9.84
N ASP A 181 -6.96 -19.00 -10.22
CA ASP A 181 -6.54 -19.08 -11.62
C ASP A 181 -7.02 -20.39 -12.28
N GLY A 182 -7.37 -20.33 -13.57
CA GLY A 182 -7.69 -21.49 -14.39
C GLY A 182 -8.84 -21.30 -15.37
N ILE A 183 -9.13 -22.33 -16.16
CA ILE A 183 -10.23 -22.30 -17.14
C ILE A 183 -11.56 -22.30 -16.40
N THR A 184 -12.29 -21.20 -16.58
CA THR A 184 -13.53 -20.90 -15.89
C THR A 184 -14.66 -20.82 -16.90
N ALA A 185 -15.85 -21.28 -16.50
CA ALA A 185 -17.03 -21.25 -17.34
C ALA A 185 -18.22 -20.62 -16.64
N LEU A 186 -18.93 -19.76 -17.37
CA LEU A 186 -20.18 -19.15 -16.97
C LEU A 186 -21.31 -19.79 -17.79
N PRO A 187 -22.15 -20.65 -17.18
CA PRO A 187 -23.27 -21.26 -17.87
C PRO A 187 -24.34 -20.21 -18.19
N ALA A 188 -24.97 -20.32 -19.35
CA ALA A 188 -26.04 -19.42 -19.77
C ALA A 188 -27.23 -19.43 -18.81
N SER A 189 -27.51 -20.57 -18.16
CA SER A 189 -28.52 -20.66 -17.10
C SER A 189 -28.29 -19.68 -15.94
N ALA A 190 -27.04 -19.38 -15.58
CA ALA A 190 -26.72 -18.35 -14.58
C ALA A 190 -27.02 -16.94 -15.11
N ILE A 191 -26.72 -16.67 -16.39
CA ILE A 191 -27.02 -15.40 -17.06
C ILE A 191 -28.53 -15.20 -17.15
N LEU A 192 -29.29 -16.22 -17.54
CA LEU A 192 -30.76 -16.22 -17.62
C LEU A 192 -31.40 -16.00 -16.25
N ALA A 193 -30.80 -16.53 -15.18
CA ALA A 193 -31.28 -16.35 -13.81
C ALA A 193 -30.95 -14.97 -13.20
N SER A 194 -30.11 -14.15 -13.86
CA SER A 194 -29.67 -12.84 -13.36
C SER A 194 -30.78 -11.79 -13.25
N GLY A 195 -31.90 -11.99 -13.98
CA GLY A 195 -32.96 -10.99 -14.15
C GLY A 195 -32.67 -9.95 -15.25
N ALA A 196 -31.58 -10.10 -16.02
CA ALA A 196 -31.30 -9.24 -17.17
C ALA A 196 -32.34 -9.40 -18.29
N ASN A 197 -32.49 -8.36 -19.14
CA ASN A 197 -33.37 -8.44 -20.30
C ASN A 197 -32.58 -8.98 -21.50
N LEU A 198 -32.77 -10.27 -21.75
CA LEU A 198 -32.06 -11.02 -22.78
C LEU A 198 -32.88 -11.18 -24.07
N THR A 199 -34.06 -10.56 -24.14
CA THR A 199 -34.93 -10.62 -25.31
C THR A 199 -34.22 -10.03 -26.51
N GLU A 200 -34.12 -10.81 -27.60
CA GLU A 200 -33.46 -10.40 -28.85
C GLU A 200 -31.98 -10.00 -28.66
N ARG A 201 -31.30 -10.46 -27.60
CA ARG A 201 -29.86 -10.22 -27.40
C ARG A 201 -29.03 -11.32 -28.04
N ASN A 202 -28.05 -10.94 -28.85
CA ASN A 202 -27.15 -11.88 -29.52
C ASN A 202 -25.95 -12.22 -28.61
N PRO A 203 -25.73 -13.49 -28.20
CA PRO A 203 -24.59 -13.87 -27.36
C PRO A 203 -23.21 -13.48 -27.92
N ARG A 204 -23.11 -13.33 -29.25
CA ARG A 204 -21.87 -12.90 -29.93
C ARG A 204 -21.41 -11.51 -29.52
N SER A 205 -22.34 -10.66 -29.06
CA SER A 205 -22.04 -9.31 -28.61
C SER A 205 -21.59 -9.25 -27.15
N PHE A 206 -21.70 -10.35 -26.39
CA PHE A 206 -21.38 -10.36 -24.97
C PHE A 206 -19.87 -10.23 -24.76
N MET A 207 -19.50 -9.40 -23.78
CA MET A 207 -18.11 -9.05 -23.47
C MET A 207 -17.83 -9.31 -21.99
N VAL A 208 -16.69 -9.94 -21.69
CA VAL A 208 -16.24 -10.17 -20.31
C VAL A 208 -15.07 -9.26 -20.00
N PHE A 209 -15.14 -8.56 -18.87
CA PHE A 209 -14.14 -7.63 -18.40
C PHE A 209 -13.67 -7.98 -16.98
N THR A 210 -12.45 -7.57 -16.66
CA THR A 210 -11.90 -7.55 -15.29
C THR A 210 -11.07 -6.28 -15.13
N GLY A 211 -10.71 -5.92 -13.89
CA GLY A 211 -9.76 -4.85 -13.63
C GLY A 211 -8.42 -5.04 -14.38
N SER A 212 -7.74 -3.95 -14.74
CA SER A 212 -6.50 -3.98 -15.54
C SER A 212 -5.32 -4.75 -14.94
N ASN A 213 -5.29 -4.97 -13.63
CA ASN A 213 -4.31 -5.83 -12.98
C ASN A 213 -4.73 -7.31 -12.92
N MET A 214 -5.88 -7.63 -13.51
CA MET A 214 -6.46 -8.97 -13.65
C MET A 214 -6.41 -9.78 -12.35
N GLY A 215 -6.97 -9.21 -11.27
CA GLY A 215 -7.07 -9.85 -9.96
C GLY A 215 -5.90 -9.64 -9.02
N ARG A 216 -4.71 -9.25 -9.48
CA ARG A 216 -3.61 -8.96 -8.55
C ARG A 216 -3.78 -7.59 -7.89
N ASP A 217 -3.26 -7.42 -6.68
CA ASP A 217 -3.21 -6.12 -6.03
C ASP A 217 -2.09 -5.23 -6.57
N ARG A 218 -2.19 -3.93 -6.31
CA ARG A 218 -1.20 -2.92 -6.71
C ARG A 218 -0.29 -2.47 -5.55
N ASN A 219 -0.12 -3.30 -4.52
CA ASN A 219 0.62 -2.94 -3.31
C ASN A 219 2.06 -2.44 -3.58
N SER A 220 2.74 -3.07 -4.55
CA SER A 220 4.13 -2.73 -4.92
C SER A 220 4.29 -1.28 -5.39
N GLU A 221 3.20 -0.60 -5.78
CA GLU A 221 3.22 0.79 -6.23
C GLU A 221 3.34 1.81 -5.10
N ILE A 222 3.00 1.42 -3.87
CA ILE A 222 2.75 2.38 -2.78
C ILE A 222 3.54 2.07 -1.50
N THR A 223 4.03 0.84 -1.34
CA THR A 223 4.87 0.43 -0.20
C THR A 223 6.35 0.78 -0.36
N GLY A 224 6.83 0.94 -1.59
CA GLY A 224 8.21 1.32 -1.91
C GLY A 224 8.43 2.83 -2.08
N ALA A 225 9.36 3.18 -2.98
CA ALA A 225 9.57 4.55 -3.42
C ALA A 225 8.39 5.01 -4.28
N ILE A 226 7.77 6.15 -3.91
CA ILE A 226 6.64 6.70 -4.65
C ILE A 226 7.16 7.54 -5.81
N SER A 227 6.97 7.03 -7.02
CA SER A 227 7.11 7.80 -8.24
C SER A 227 5.74 8.07 -8.85
N TYR A 228 5.67 9.11 -9.69
CA TYR A 228 4.50 9.34 -10.52
C TYR A 228 4.25 8.12 -11.43
N ARG A 229 3.00 7.66 -11.44
CA ARG A 229 2.48 6.66 -12.38
C ARG A 229 1.20 7.19 -12.99
N SER A 230 1.04 7.01 -14.30
CA SER A 230 -0.24 7.29 -14.96
C SER A 230 -1.30 6.32 -14.48
N ILE A 231 -2.52 6.81 -14.29
CA ILE A 231 -3.66 5.97 -13.91
C ILE A 231 -3.97 5.02 -15.09
N PRO A 232 -3.94 3.69 -14.89
CA PRO A 232 -4.23 2.75 -15.96
C PRO A 232 -5.73 2.79 -16.35
N ASP A 233 -6.03 2.19 -17.50
CA ASP A 233 -7.42 1.86 -17.83
C ASP A 233 -8.04 1.01 -16.73
N ASN A 234 -9.34 1.21 -16.49
CA ASN A 234 -10.04 0.47 -15.45
C ASN A 234 -10.20 -1.00 -15.81
N LEU A 235 -10.79 -1.25 -16.98
CA LEU A 235 -11.21 -2.57 -17.42
C LEU A 235 -10.41 -3.04 -18.64
N VAL A 236 -10.14 -4.34 -18.67
CA VAL A 236 -9.57 -5.04 -19.83
C VAL A 236 -10.56 -6.13 -20.25
N GLU A 237 -10.85 -6.19 -21.55
CA GLU A 237 -11.71 -7.22 -22.12
C GLU A 237 -10.93 -8.54 -22.27
N ILE A 238 -11.55 -9.62 -21.78
CA ILE A 238 -11.04 -10.98 -21.78
C ILE A 238 -11.64 -11.74 -22.97
N ALA A 239 -10.78 -12.42 -23.73
CA ALA A 239 -11.24 -13.27 -24.82
C ALA A 239 -11.97 -14.50 -24.28
N VAL A 240 -13.12 -14.80 -24.86
CA VAL A 240 -13.98 -15.93 -24.45
C VAL A 240 -14.15 -16.94 -25.60
N GLN A 241 -14.35 -18.21 -25.26
CA GLN A 241 -14.93 -19.21 -26.16
C GLN A 241 -16.38 -19.39 -25.75
N PHE A 242 -17.31 -19.31 -26.70
CA PHE A 242 -18.73 -19.49 -26.42
C PHE A 242 -19.22 -20.75 -27.14
N GLU A 243 -19.64 -21.75 -26.38
CA GLU A 243 -20.29 -22.95 -26.90
C GLU A 243 -21.79 -22.69 -27.00
N GLY A 244 -22.37 -22.93 -28.19
CA GLY A 244 -23.80 -22.73 -28.45
C GLY A 244 -24.16 -21.46 -29.24
N GLU A 245 -23.29 -20.45 -29.33
CA GLU A 245 -23.61 -19.14 -29.95
C GLU A 245 -23.84 -19.13 -31.49
N SER A 246 -23.92 -20.28 -32.14
CA SER A 246 -23.97 -20.43 -33.61
C SER A 246 -25.31 -20.04 -34.23
N ASP A 247 -26.39 -20.10 -33.46
CA ASP A 247 -27.73 -19.66 -33.89
C ASP A 247 -28.06 -18.22 -33.46
N ALA A 248 -27.14 -17.56 -32.75
CA ALA A 248 -27.29 -16.22 -32.19
C ALA A 248 -28.42 -16.09 -31.14
N VAL A 249 -28.82 -17.20 -30.52
CA VAL A 249 -29.76 -17.27 -29.40
C VAL A 249 -29.00 -17.75 -28.16
N LEU A 250 -29.41 -17.29 -26.97
CA LEU A 250 -28.86 -17.77 -25.70
C LEU A 250 -29.75 -18.90 -25.16
N ASP A 251 -29.29 -20.14 -25.29
CA ASP A 251 -29.98 -21.32 -24.76
C ASP A 251 -29.42 -21.74 -23.39
N ASN A 252 -30.19 -22.53 -22.63
CA ASN A 252 -29.78 -22.98 -21.29
C ASN A 252 -28.50 -23.85 -21.28
N ASP A 253 -28.25 -24.55 -22.38
CA ASP A 253 -27.10 -25.45 -22.53
C ASP A 253 -25.84 -24.71 -23.01
N ASP A 254 -25.95 -23.41 -23.34
CA ASP A 254 -24.82 -22.62 -23.80
C ASP A 254 -23.83 -22.32 -22.66
N LEU A 255 -22.55 -22.19 -23.04
CA LEU A 255 -21.45 -22.06 -22.09
C LEU A 255 -20.42 -21.03 -22.56
N LEU A 256 -20.18 -20.01 -21.73
CA LEU A 256 -19.13 -19.03 -21.94
C LEU A 256 -17.88 -19.45 -21.14
N ILE A 257 -16.79 -19.78 -21.84
CA ILE A 257 -15.52 -20.27 -21.28
C ILE A 257 -14.44 -19.22 -21.45
N PHE A 258 -13.61 -18.99 -20.42
CA PHE A 258 -12.50 -18.04 -20.45
C PHE A 258 -11.40 -18.45 -19.46
N TYR A 259 -10.23 -17.82 -19.56
CA TYR A 259 -9.19 -17.97 -18.55
C TYR A 259 -9.48 -17.01 -17.38
N GLY A 260 -9.95 -17.57 -16.27
CA GLY A 260 -10.19 -16.84 -15.04
C GLY A 260 -8.90 -16.69 -14.26
N ARG A 261 -8.63 -15.49 -13.74
CA ARG A 261 -7.52 -15.19 -12.85
C ARG A 261 -8.08 -14.80 -11.49
N GLY A 262 -7.69 -15.52 -10.45
CA GLY A 262 -8.07 -15.26 -9.07
C GLY A 262 -7.33 -14.06 -8.48
N ALA A 263 -7.51 -13.81 -7.18
CA ALA A 263 -6.80 -12.73 -6.51
C ALA A 263 -5.30 -13.03 -6.37
N SER A 264 -4.97 -14.26 -5.98
CA SER A 264 -3.62 -14.81 -5.88
C SER A 264 -3.39 -15.88 -6.96
N GLY A 265 -2.12 -16.15 -7.29
CA GLY A 265 -1.78 -17.24 -8.19
C GLY A 265 -0.39 -17.10 -8.82
N ILE A 266 -0.19 -17.79 -9.94
CA ILE A 266 1.13 -17.87 -10.59
C ILE A 266 1.26 -16.81 -11.67
N ASP A 267 2.36 -16.08 -11.58
CA ASP A 267 2.77 -15.03 -12.50
C ASP A 267 4.16 -15.34 -13.07
N HIS A 268 4.55 -14.65 -14.14
CA HIS A 268 5.92 -14.69 -14.62
C HIS A 268 6.35 -13.30 -15.09
N ASN A 269 7.62 -12.98 -14.87
CA ASN A 269 8.24 -11.76 -15.38
C ASN A 269 9.42 -12.14 -16.28
N GLY A 270 9.17 -12.14 -17.59
CA GLY A 270 10.11 -12.69 -18.55
C GLY A 270 10.29 -14.19 -18.34
N LEU A 271 11.45 -14.60 -17.83
CA LEU A 271 11.79 -16.01 -17.62
C LEU A 271 11.58 -16.50 -16.18
N ASP A 272 11.31 -15.58 -15.25
CA ASP A 272 11.16 -15.92 -13.84
C ASP A 272 9.70 -16.23 -13.50
N ILE A 273 9.43 -17.46 -13.06
CA ILE A 273 8.13 -17.88 -12.53
C ILE A 273 8.05 -17.46 -11.07
N SER A 274 6.92 -16.88 -10.66
CA SER A 274 6.72 -16.43 -9.28
C SER A 274 5.27 -16.64 -8.85
N HIS A 275 5.06 -16.78 -7.54
CA HIS A 275 3.72 -16.75 -6.97
C HIS A 275 3.42 -15.35 -6.44
N HIS A 276 2.23 -14.83 -6.76
CA HIS A 276 1.71 -13.58 -6.21
C HIS A 276 0.62 -13.91 -5.18
N GLN A 277 0.88 -13.55 -3.91
CA GLN A 277 -0.14 -13.60 -2.87
C GLN A 277 -0.80 -12.22 -2.71
N ASN A 278 -2.11 -12.17 -2.88
CA ASN A 278 -2.89 -10.96 -2.67
C ASN A 278 -3.16 -10.73 -1.18
N LEU A 279 -2.84 -9.52 -0.73
CA LEU A 279 -2.93 -9.14 0.67
C LEU A 279 -4.27 -8.50 1.04
N TYR A 280 -5.05 -8.05 0.05
CA TYR A 280 -6.20 -7.17 0.25
C TYR A 280 -7.53 -7.85 0.03
N PHE A 281 -7.62 -8.76 -0.94
CA PHE A 281 -8.85 -9.45 -1.29
C PHE A 281 -8.55 -10.87 -1.77
N THR A 282 -9.54 -11.76 -1.68
CA THR A 282 -9.38 -13.20 -1.96
C THR A 282 -10.03 -13.65 -3.27
N GLU A 283 -10.88 -12.82 -3.87
CA GLU A 283 -11.55 -13.12 -5.13
C GLU A 283 -11.41 -11.95 -6.09
N ASN A 284 -11.22 -12.23 -7.38
CA ASN A 284 -11.17 -11.23 -8.42
C ASN A 284 -12.57 -10.99 -9.01
N THR A 285 -12.93 -9.73 -9.19
CA THR A 285 -14.20 -9.29 -9.76
C THR A 285 -14.15 -9.27 -11.28
N TYR A 286 -15.13 -9.92 -11.89
CA TYR A 286 -15.40 -9.90 -13.32
C TYR A 286 -16.75 -9.27 -13.62
N TRP A 287 -16.84 -8.69 -14.82
CA TRP A 287 -18.01 -7.99 -15.32
C TRP A 287 -18.42 -8.55 -16.68
N LEU A 288 -19.67 -8.95 -16.82
CA LEU A 288 -20.27 -9.31 -18.10
C LEU A 288 -21.11 -8.13 -18.61
N LEU A 289 -20.77 -7.63 -19.79
CA LEU A 289 -21.54 -6.62 -20.50
C LEU A 289 -22.40 -7.29 -21.58
N ILE A 290 -23.70 -7.04 -21.50
CA ILE A 290 -24.65 -7.29 -22.58
C ILE A 290 -24.96 -5.95 -23.24
N PRO A 291 -24.35 -5.66 -24.40
CA PRO A 291 -24.50 -4.35 -25.01
C PRO A 291 -25.90 -4.14 -25.59
N ASP A 292 -26.29 -2.87 -25.70
CA ASP A 292 -27.55 -2.51 -26.34
C ASP A 292 -27.53 -2.74 -27.85
N ASP A 293 -26.35 -2.69 -28.47
CA ASP A 293 -26.13 -2.90 -29.90
C ASP A 293 -25.64 -4.32 -30.19
N ASN A 294 -26.48 -5.13 -30.85
CA ASN A 294 -26.15 -6.49 -31.27
C ASN A 294 -25.14 -6.56 -32.44
N ALA A 295 -24.80 -5.45 -33.08
CA ALA A 295 -23.77 -5.41 -34.12
C ALA A 295 -22.35 -5.45 -33.55
N LEU A 296 -22.20 -5.17 -32.25
CA LEU A 296 -20.94 -5.32 -31.55
C LEU A 296 -20.55 -6.79 -31.43
N GLN A 297 -19.25 -7.04 -31.39
CA GLN A 297 -18.70 -8.38 -31.18
C GLN A 297 -17.77 -8.34 -29.99
N GLY A 298 -18.01 -9.23 -29.04
CA GLY A 298 -17.07 -9.41 -27.93
C GLY A 298 -15.84 -10.18 -28.39
N LYS A 299 -14.75 -10.02 -27.64
CA LYS A 299 -13.47 -10.67 -27.93
C LYS A 299 -13.61 -12.19 -27.82
N ARG A 300 -13.11 -12.91 -28.83
CA ARG A 300 -13.14 -14.38 -28.87
C ARG A 300 -11.73 -14.96 -28.82
N VAL A 301 -11.61 -16.16 -28.25
CA VAL A 301 -10.37 -16.95 -28.30
C VAL A 301 -10.09 -17.31 -29.75
N ALA A 302 -8.97 -16.83 -30.28
CA ALA A 302 -8.57 -17.10 -31.66
C ALA A 302 -7.77 -18.39 -31.76
N SER A 303 -7.85 -19.09 -32.90
CA SER A 303 -6.99 -20.25 -33.16
C SER A 303 -5.59 -19.82 -33.61
N ILE A 304 -4.58 -20.57 -33.20
CA ILE A 304 -3.21 -20.46 -33.73
C ILE A 304 -3.12 -21.28 -35.02
N GLU A 305 -2.63 -20.65 -36.07
CA GLU A 305 -2.33 -21.31 -37.34
C GLU A 305 -1.27 -22.41 -37.14
N PRO A 306 -1.50 -23.63 -37.64
CA PRO A 306 -0.56 -24.72 -37.50
C PRO A 306 0.76 -24.39 -38.22
N LEU A 307 1.87 -24.46 -37.47
CA LEU A 307 3.21 -24.31 -38.02
C LEU A 307 3.72 -25.67 -38.50
N THR A 308 4.41 -25.70 -39.65
CA THR A 308 5.23 -26.86 -40.04
C THR A 308 6.67 -26.59 -39.64
N SER A 309 7.11 -27.11 -38.50
CA SER A 309 8.49 -26.97 -38.06
C SER A 309 9.04 -28.29 -37.50
N THR A 310 10.30 -28.60 -37.80
CA THR A 310 11.04 -29.66 -37.11
C THR A 310 11.73 -29.04 -35.90
N GLY A 311 10.95 -28.81 -34.84
CA GLY A 311 11.42 -28.27 -33.58
C GLY A 311 12.03 -29.32 -32.66
N VAL A 312 12.54 -28.88 -31.51
CA VAL A 312 12.88 -29.80 -30.40
C VAL A 312 11.58 -30.41 -29.89
N THR A 313 11.55 -31.74 -29.72
CA THR A 313 10.38 -32.41 -29.15
C THR A 313 10.45 -32.41 -27.63
N MET A 314 9.34 -32.07 -26.98
CA MET A 314 9.16 -32.09 -25.53
C MET A 314 7.90 -32.89 -25.18
N ASP A 315 8.01 -33.70 -24.13
CA ASP A 315 6.93 -34.51 -23.54
C ASP A 315 6.67 -34.15 -22.07
N TYR A 316 7.25 -33.05 -21.60
CA TYR A 316 7.05 -32.48 -20.28
C TYR A 316 7.02 -30.94 -20.36
N GLY A 317 6.46 -30.32 -19.33
CA GLY A 317 6.54 -28.88 -19.07
C GLY A 317 7.01 -28.60 -17.64
N ILE A 318 7.22 -27.34 -17.30
CA ILE A 318 7.52 -26.91 -15.93
C ILE A 318 6.22 -26.52 -15.24
N SER A 319 5.94 -27.14 -14.10
CA SER A 319 4.76 -26.85 -13.28
C SER A 319 5.19 -26.29 -11.93
N PRO A 320 4.71 -25.12 -11.52
CA PRO A 320 4.94 -24.61 -10.18
C PRO A 320 4.05 -25.32 -9.16
N PHE A 321 4.45 -25.27 -7.90
CA PHE A 321 3.63 -25.62 -6.74
C PHE A 321 3.80 -24.55 -5.66
N TYR A 322 2.76 -24.37 -4.85
CA TYR A 322 2.73 -23.34 -3.81
C TYR A 322 1.92 -23.80 -2.61
N VAL A 323 2.41 -23.49 -1.41
CA VAL A 323 1.75 -23.73 -0.13
C VAL A 323 2.00 -22.54 0.77
N GLU A 324 0.94 -21.89 1.20
CA GLU A 324 0.93 -20.87 2.24
C GLU A 324 -0.40 -20.97 2.98
N THR A 325 -0.41 -20.63 4.26
CA THR A 325 -1.66 -20.53 5.02
C THR A 325 -1.53 -19.35 5.97
N ASP A 326 -2.21 -18.26 5.62
CA ASP A 326 -2.24 -17.08 6.46
C ASP A 326 -3.19 -17.29 7.64
N LEU A 327 -2.64 -17.37 8.85
CA LEU A 327 -3.40 -17.59 10.09
C LEU A 327 -3.25 -16.43 11.07
N ILE A 328 -2.06 -15.85 11.15
CA ILE A 328 -1.72 -14.81 12.12
C ILE A 328 -0.90 -13.71 11.47
N ASN A 329 -1.13 -12.47 11.89
CA ASN A 329 -0.19 -11.37 11.72
C ASN A 329 0.57 -11.22 13.05
N PRO A 330 1.87 -11.61 13.13
CA PRO A 330 2.61 -11.62 14.38
C PRO A 330 2.74 -10.26 15.08
N PHE A 331 2.50 -9.18 14.35
CA PHE A 331 2.70 -7.81 14.82
C PHE A 331 1.39 -7.05 15.02
N ALA A 332 0.24 -7.65 14.68
CA ALA A 332 -1.06 -6.99 14.63
C ALA A 332 -1.01 -5.64 13.88
N GLY A 333 -0.29 -5.63 12.75
CA GLY A 333 -0.07 -4.47 11.90
C GLY A 333 0.86 -4.79 10.73
N GLY A 334 0.97 -3.90 9.76
CA GLY A 334 1.70 -4.20 8.54
C GLY A 334 1.03 -5.28 7.69
N LEU A 335 1.80 -5.81 6.74
CA LEU A 335 1.29 -6.76 5.73
C LEU A 335 1.83 -8.19 5.91
N ALA A 336 2.56 -8.45 6.99
CA ALA A 336 3.17 -9.76 7.24
C ALA A 336 2.16 -10.72 7.87
N TRP A 337 1.71 -11.68 7.08
CA TRP A 337 0.93 -12.82 7.52
C TRP A 337 1.80 -14.08 7.55
N ALA A 338 1.46 -15.02 8.41
CA ALA A 338 2.14 -16.30 8.48
C ALA A 338 1.21 -17.41 8.99
N GLY A 339 1.66 -18.63 8.76
CA GLY A 339 1.03 -19.85 9.25
C GLY A 339 1.47 -20.23 10.66
N ALA A 340 1.60 -21.53 10.89
CA ALA A 340 1.85 -22.07 12.22
C ALA A 340 3.26 -21.73 12.74
N ALA A 341 3.34 -21.49 14.05
CA ALA A 341 4.60 -21.39 14.78
C ALA A 341 5.31 -22.76 14.87
N ILE A 342 6.63 -22.75 14.66
CA ILE A 342 7.50 -23.93 14.81
C ILE A 342 8.29 -23.78 16.10
N MET A 343 7.76 -24.26 17.23
CA MET A 343 8.45 -24.17 18.52
C MET A 343 9.80 -24.91 18.52
N ASN A 344 10.73 -24.45 19.36
CA ASN A 344 12.00 -25.15 19.58
C ASN A 344 11.78 -26.63 19.93
N GLY A 345 12.54 -27.53 19.28
CA GLY A 345 12.41 -28.97 19.44
C GLY A 345 11.16 -29.58 18.80
N SER A 346 10.34 -28.78 18.10
CA SER A 346 9.16 -29.24 17.37
C SER A 346 9.39 -29.25 15.86
N SER A 347 8.43 -29.85 15.14
CA SER A 347 8.45 -29.97 13.69
C SER A 347 7.19 -29.37 13.07
N HIS A 348 7.32 -28.85 11.86
CA HIS A 348 6.22 -28.50 10.98
C HIS A 348 6.24 -29.36 9.71
N THR A 349 5.09 -29.55 9.11
CA THR A 349 4.95 -30.34 7.89
C THR A 349 4.11 -29.59 6.88
N ALA A 350 4.73 -29.23 5.76
CA ALA A 350 4.05 -28.65 4.61
C ALA A 350 3.74 -29.77 3.61
N VAL A 351 2.48 -29.86 3.19
CA VAL A 351 1.99 -30.89 2.27
C VAL A 351 1.58 -30.22 0.98
N THR A 352 2.05 -30.76 -0.15
CA THR A 352 1.69 -30.31 -1.50
C THR A 352 1.44 -31.50 -2.42
N THR A 353 0.85 -31.27 -3.58
CA THR A 353 0.66 -32.28 -4.62
C THR A 353 1.48 -31.92 -5.85
N MET A 354 2.10 -32.93 -6.45
CA MET A 354 2.84 -32.83 -7.72
C MET A 354 2.39 -34.01 -8.57
N ASP A 355 1.53 -33.75 -9.53
CA ASP A 355 0.96 -34.80 -10.38
C ASP A 355 1.88 -35.05 -11.59
N SER A 356 2.00 -36.32 -11.99
CA SER A 356 2.85 -36.82 -13.07
C SER A 356 4.26 -36.18 -13.11
N PRO A 357 5.08 -36.30 -12.05
CA PRO A 357 6.42 -35.71 -12.04
C PRO A 357 7.37 -36.39 -13.03
N ASN A 358 8.10 -35.58 -13.79
CA ASN A 358 9.24 -36.01 -14.58
C ASN A 358 10.46 -36.17 -13.66
N LEU A 359 10.80 -37.44 -13.37
CA LEU A 359 11.85 -37.77 -12.41
C LEU A 359 13.28 -37.37 -12.88
N MET A 360 13.44 -37.00 -14.16
CA MET A 360 14.73 -36.58 -14.74
C MET A 360 14.98 -35.07 -14.60
N VAL A 361 13.98 -34.31 -14.17
CA VAL A 361 14.07 -32.86 -13.96
C VAL A 361 14.26 -32.60 -12.47
N ASP A 362 15.24 -31.76 -12.14
CA ASP A 362 15.46 -31.35 -10.75
C ASP A 362 14.31 -30.45 -10.27
N VAL A 363 14.05 -30.50 -8.97
CA VAL A 363 13.03 -29.69 -8.30
C VAL A 363 13.71 -28.50 -7.67
N HIS A 364 13.18 -27.30 -7.91
CA HIS A 364 13.65 -26.07 -7.28
C HIS A 364 12.66 -25.62 -6.22
N VAL A 365 13.16 -25.28 -5.03
CA VAL A 365 12.31 -24.95 -3.87
C VAL A 365 12.83 -23.73 -3.13
N THR A 366 11.90 -22.84 -2.80
CA THR A 366 12.10 -21.74 -1.85
C THR A 366 11.11 -21.89 -0.70
N MET A 367 11.59 -21.78 0.54
CA MET A 367 10.76 -21.70 1.73
C MET A 367 11.02 -20.41 2.48
N GLY A 368 9.95 -19.72 2.87
CA GLY A 368 9.99 -18.51 3.69
C GLY A 368 9.61 -18.79 5.14
N PHE A 369 10.25 -18.06 6.06
CA PHE A 369 9.95 -18.10 7.49
C PHE A 369 9.98 -16.69 8.08
N LEU A 370 9.09 -16.41 9.02
CA LEU A 370 9.14 -15.21 9.85
C LEU A 370 9.75 -15.53 11.21
N GLY A 371 10.93 -14.96 11.52
CA GLY A 371 11.55 -15.10 12.83
C GLY A 371 10.63 -14.59 13.94
N ASN A 372 10.49 -15.37 15.01
CA ASN A 372 9.70 -14.97 16.17
C ASN A 372 10.21 -15.61 17.48
N SER A 373 9.96 -14.93 18.60
CA SER A 373 10.30 -15.41 19.94
C SER A 373 9.06 -15.87 20.69
N SER A 374 9.16 -17.00 21.40
CA SER A 374 8.10 -17.44 22.33
C SER A 374 7.94 -16.52 23.54
N SER A 375 8.93 -15.66 23.80
CA SER A 375 8.84 -14.58 24.77
C SER A 375 9.78 -13.44 24.37
N ILE A 376 9.21 -12.43 23.70
CA ILE A 376 9.94 -11.22 23.29
C ILE A 376 10.57 -10.53 24.51
N ASP A 377 9.88 -10.53 25.66
CA ASP A 377 10.36 -9.93 26.91
C ASP A 377 11.58 -10.65 27.48
N ALA A 378 11.65 -11.98 27.34
CA ALA A 378 12.77 -12.77 27.87
C ALA A 378 13.97 -12.80 26.91
N GLN A 379 13.72 -12.96 25.61
CA GLN A 379 14.72 -12.88 24.58
C GLN A 379 14.09 -12.36 23.29
N ALA A 380 14.30 -11.07 23.01
CA ALA A 380 13.76 -10.43 21.80
C ALA A 380 14.36 -11.02 20.51
N ASN A 381 15.66 -11.37 20.51
CA ASN A 381 16.34 -11.84 19.30
C ASN A 381 16.94 -13.24 19.48
N PRO A 382 16.12 -14.31 19.48
CA PRO A 382 16.62 -15.67 19.52
C PRO A 382 17.33 -16.05 18.21
N VAL A 383 18.24 -17.02 18.29
CA VAL A 383 18.77 -17.71 17.11
C VAL A 383 17.75 -18.74 16.66
N HIS A 384 17.57 -18.91 15.36
CA HIS A 384 16.74 -19.91 14.71
C HIS A 384 17.64 -20.87 13.92
N LEU A 385 17.30 -22.16 13.94
CA LEU A 385 17.96 -23.19 13.16
C LEU A 385 16.92 -24.21 12.70
N LEU A 386 16.62 -24.22 11.41
CA LEU A 386 15.67 -25.12 10.79
C LEU A 386 16.38 -26.12 9.89
N LYS A 387 16.09 -27.40 10.06
CA LYS A 387 16.52 -28.48 9.15
C LYS A 387 15.35 -28.92 8.29
N ILE A 388 15.56 -28.99 6.98
CA ILE A 388 14.50 -29.23 6.01
C ILE A 388 14.75 -30.56 5.30
N TYR A 389 13.72 -31.38 5.25
CA TYR A 389 13.70 -32.70 4.66
C TYR A 389 12.52 -32.84 3.67
N HIS A 390 12.61 -33.80 2.74
CA HIS A 390 11.53 -34.15 1.82
C HIS A 390 11.27 -35.67 1.90
N GLY A 391 9.99 -36.04 2.07
CA GLY A 391 9.50 -37.41 2.20
C GLY A 391 9.81 -38.07 3.55
N SER A 392 11.08 -38.15 3.93
CA SER A 392 11.55 -38.72 5.21
C SER A 392 12.73 -37.94 5.78
N ARG A 393 13.08 -38.19 7.05
CA ARG A 393 14.24 -37.57 7.72
C ARG A 393 15.58 -38.22 7.40
N ASP A 394 15.62 -39.15 6.44
CA ASP A 394 16.83 -39.93 6.13
C ASP A 394 17.88 -39.10 5.36
N ALA A 395 17.44 -38.07 4.64
CA ALA A 395 18.30 -37.20 3.85
C ALA A 395 17.94 -35.73 4.06
N LEU A 396 18.85 -34.99 4.71
CA LEU A 396 18.74 -33.55 4.89
C LEU A 396 18.86 -32.85 3.53
N GLN A 397 17.88 -32.04 3.16
CA GLN A 397 17.92 -31.26 1.91
C GLN A 397 18.68 -29.95 2.11
N THR A 398 18.39 -29.23 3.20
CA THR A 398 19.09 -27.99 3.53
C THR A 398 18.94 -27.62 5.01
N THR A 399 19.69 -26.61 5.45
CA THR A 399 19.58 -26.00 6.78
C THR A 399 19.48 -24.49 6.62
N ASN A 400 18.55 -23.87 7.35
CA ASN A 400 18.41 -22.43 7.43
C ASN A 400 18.72 -21.94 8.86
N SER A 401 19.58 -20.94 9.00
CA SER A 401 19.99 -20.39 10.29
C SER A 401 20.03 -18.87 10.23
N TRP A 402 19.33 -18.22 11.16
CA TRP A 402 19.33 -16.75 11.28
C TRP A 402 19.06 -16.35 12.73
N ALA A 403 19.05 -15.04 13.03
CA ALA A 403 18.75 -14.54 14.35
C ALA A 403 17.79 -13.36 14.28
N GLY A 404 16.96 -13.22 15.31
CA GLY A 404 16.03 -12.11 15.45
C GLY A 404 14.72 -12.29 14.68
N LEU A 405 13.91 -11.25 14.75
CA LEU A 405 12.51 -11.27 14.34
C LEU A 405 12.34 -10.76 12.90
N ILE A 406 13.15 -11.32 12.00
CA ILE A 406 13.19 -10.95 10.58
C ILE A 406 12.72 -12.11 9.70
N LYS A 407 12.26 -11.78 8.49
CA LYS A 407 11.98 -12.77 7.45
C LYS A 407 13.28 -13.41 6.97
N SER A 408 13.25 -14.72 6.75
CA SER A 408 14.35 -15.51 6.21
C SER A 408 13.82 -16.48 5.17
N ASP A 409 14.37 -16.39 3.96
CA ASP A 409 14.09 -17.33 2.87
C ASP A 409 15.28 -18.29 2.70
N VAL A 410 15.00 -19.54 2.35
CA VAL A 410 16.01 -20.56 2.00
C VAL A 410 15.68 -21.19 0.65
N PHE A 411 16.70 -21.27 -0.20
CA PHE A 411 16.62 -21.88 -1.53
C PHE A 411 17.42 -23.18 -1.56
N PHE A 412 16.87 -24.22 -2.17
CA PHE A 412 17.56 -25.48 -2.42
C PHE A 412 16.96 -26.22 -3.62
N SER A 413 17.69 -27.20 -4.14
CA SER A 413 17.19 -28.11 -5.16
C SER A 413 17.50 -29.56 -4.81
N PHE A 414 16.71 -30.47 -5.36
CA PHE A 414 16.94 -31.91 -5.24
C PHE A 414 16.44 -32.65 -6.48
N SER A 415 16.92 -33.87 -6.69
CA SER A 415 16.56 -34.67 -7.87
C SER A 415 15.07 -35.03 -7.89
N GLY A 416 14.43 -34.89 -9.05
CA GLY A 416 13.05 -35.32 -9.30
C GLY A 416 12.77 -36.78 -8.96
N THR A 417 13.79 -37.64 -8.95
CA THR A 417 13.70 -39.05 -8.49
C THR A 417 13.18 -39.24 -7.06
N ARG A 418 13.17 -38.18 -6.24
CA ARG A 418 12.62 -38.20 -4.89
C ARG A 418 11.11 -37.90 -4.85
N LEU A 419 10.53 -37.38 -5.92
CA LEU A 419 9.12 -37.02 -5.98
C LEU A 419 8.22 -38.26 -5.98
N ASN A 420 7.10 -38.14 -5.29
CA ASN A 420 5.98 -39.06 -5.46
C ASN A 420 4.99 -38.45 -6.46
N ASP A 421 4.36 -39.29 -7.27
CA ASP A 421 3.18 -38.88 -8.02
C ASP A 421 2.01 -38.64 -7.04
N GLY A 422 1.49 -37.42 -7.02
CA GLY A 422 0.54 -36.93 -6.04
C GLY A 422 1.21 -36.33 -4.81
N VAL A 423 0.97 -36.89 -3.63
CA VAL A 423 1.31 -36.24 -2.34
C VAL A 423 2.82 -36.19 -2.07
N ASN A 424 3.33 -34.98 -1.84
CA ASN A 424 4.70 -34.70 -1.45
C ASN A 424 4.73 -33.95 -0.10
N ILE A 425 5.69 -34.31 0.75
CA ILE A 425 5.74 -33.85 2.14
C ILE A 425 7.10 -33.22 2.41
N PHE A 426 7.09 -31.99 2.92
CA PHE A 426 8.27 -31.30 3.43
C PHE A 426 8.21 -31.24 4.96
N ILE A 427 9.29 -31.67 5.60
CA ILE A 427 9.40 -31.72 7.06
C ILE A 427 10.43 -30.68 7.48
N ILE A 428 10.02 -29.80 8.40
CA ILE A 428 10.84 -28.70 8.91
C ILE A 428 11.02 -28.90 10.41
N ASP A 429 12.23 -29.22 10.84
CA ASP A 429 12.58 -29.43 12.25
C ASP A 429 13.30 -28.20 12.82
N ASN A 430 12.80 -27.65 13.93
CA ASN A 430 13.46 -26.54 14.64
C ASN A 430 14.44 -27.09 15.69
N GLU A 431 15.71 -27.15 15.32
CA GLU A 431 16.82 -27.62 16.16
C GLU A 431 17.65 -26.48 16.76
N SER A 432 17.06 -25.29 16.91
CA SER A 432 17.77 -24.16 17.51
C SER A 432 18.32 -24.49 18.90
N THR A 433 19.47 -23.92 19.24
CA THR A 433 20.02 -23.95 20.60
C THR A 433 19.32 -22.97 21.53
N SER A 434 18.54 -22.01 20.99
CA SER A 434 17.70 -21.13 21.79
C SER A 434 16.33 -21.78 22.05
N SER A 435 15.99 -21.95 23.33
CA SER A 435 14.66 -22.38 23.77
C SER A 435 13.55 -21.37 23.45
N TYR A 436 13.90 -20.15 23.05
CA TYR A 436 12.96 -19.09 22.67
C TYR A 436 12.68 -19.07 21.17
N SER A 437 13.38 -19.90 20.37
CA SER A 437 13.16 -20.02 18.93
C SER A 437 11.73 -20.48 18.63
N GLN A 438 10.94 -19.64 17.97
CA GLN A 438 9.59 -19.97 17.54
C GLN A 438 9.25 -19.26 16.21
N PRO A 439 9.98 -19.50 15.10
CA PRO A 439 9.66 -18.89 13.83
C PRO A 439 8.31 -19.39 13.30
N TYR A 440 7.63 -18.58 12.51
CA TYR A 440 6.42 -18.97 11.79
C TYR A 440 6.78 -19.44 10.38
N PHE A 441 6.08 -20.48 9.90
CA PHE A 441 6.09 -20.84 8.49
C PHE A 441 5.36 -19.77 7.68
N ASP A 442 6.01 -19.25 6.63
CA ASP A 442 5.42 -18.25 5.72
C ASP A 442 4.86 -19.00 4.52
N TYR A 443 5.71 -19.34 3.55
CA TYR A 443 5.33 -20.06 2.33
C TYR A 443 6.35 -21.13 1.93
N LEU A 444 5.91 -22.03 1.07
CA LEU A 444 6.70 -22.97 0.30
C LEU A 444 6.31 -22.80 -1.16
N VAL A 445 7.27 -22.50 -2.02
CA VAL A 445 7.07 -22.40 -3.46
C VAL A 445 8.16 -23.16 -4.20
N GLY A 446 7.84 -23.68 -5.36
CA GLY A 446 8.85 -24.31 -6.21
C GLY A 446 8.28 -24.69 -7.56
N ASP A 447 9.11 -25.37 -8.34
CA ASP A 447 8.75 -25.89 -9.65
C ASP A 447 9.37 -27.26 -9.88
N TYR A 448 8.68 -28.07 -10.68
CA TYR A 448 9.08 -29.42 -11.06
C TYR A 448 8.73 -29.67 -12.53
N GLY A 449 9.42 -30.62 -13.16
CA GLY A 449 9.01 -31.11 -14.47
C GLY A 449 7.72 -31.93 -14.33
N ARG A 450 6.65 -31.58 -15.06
CA ARG A 450 5.40 -32.34 -15.15
C ARG A 450 5.31 -32.99 -16.52
N ASN A 451 5.18 -34.31 -16.58
CA ASN A 451 5.00 -35.02 -17.84
C ASN A 451 3.65 -34.62 -18.45
N LEU A 452 3.60 -34.54 -19.78
CA LEU A 452 2.39 -34.21 -20.53
C LEU A 452 1.57 -35.46 -20.89
N ASP A 453 1.68 -36.52 -20.08
CA ASP A 453 0.82 -37.70 -20.09
C ASP A 453 -0.16 -37.71 -18.92
N ASP A 454 -0.24 -36.61 -18.18
CA ASP A 454 -1.12 -36.44 -17.04
C ASP A 454 -2.61 -36.44 -17.44
N GLN A 455 -3.39 -37.29 -16.79
CA GLN A 455 -4.83 -37.39 -17.02
C GLN A 455 -5.66 -36.46 -16.09
N GLY A 456 -5.01 -35.84 -15.09
CA GLY A 456 -5.57 -34.88 -14.15
C GLY A 456 -5.82 -33.50 -14.76
N LEU A 457 -6.77 -33.43 -15.70
CA LEU A 457 -7.17 -32.18 -16.36
C LEU A 457 -8.22 -31.40 -15.52
N PRO A 458 -8.20 -30.06 -15.53
CA PRO A 458 -7.26 -29.20 -16.25
C PRO A 458 -5.91 -29.06 -15.53
N TYR A 459 -4.85 -28.84 -16.30
CA TYR A 459 -3.53 -28.49 -15.75
C TYR A 459 -2.83 -27.44 -16.62
N GLU A 460 -1.89 -26.72 -16.01
CA GLU A 460 -1.08 -25.71 -16.67
C GLU A 460 0.40 -26.09 -16.63
N PHE A 461 1.14 -25.64 -17.64
CA PHE A 461 2.59 -25.81 -17.67
C PHE A 461 3.26 -24.67 -18.43
N PHE A 462 4.49 -24.37 -18.05
CA PHE A 462 5.40 -23.49 -18.76
C PHE A 462 6.29 -24.31 -19.69
N ALA A 463 6.64 -23.75 -20.85
CA ALA A 463 7.63 -24.33 -21.73
C ALA A 463 9.00 -24.39 -20.99
N PRO A 464 9.70 -25.54 -20.95
CA PRO A 464 11.00 -25.65 -20.28
C PRO A 464 12.14 -24.86 -20.95
N ILE A 465 11.92 -24.41 -22.19
CA ILE A 465 12.85 -23.64 -23.00
C ILE A 465 12.13 -22.43 -23.60
N HIS A 466 12.88 -21.50 -24.19
CA HIS A 466 12.37 -20.32 -24.89
C HIS A 466 13.16 -20.11 -26.20
N SER A 467 12.73 -19.17 -27.05
CA SER A 467 13.42 -18.80 -28.31
C SER A 467 13.57 -19.91 -29.36
N ASN A 468 12.80 -21.00 -29.27
CA ASN A 468 12.96 -22.19 -30.12
C ASN A 468 11.65 -22.59 -30.78
N ALA A 469 11.75 -23.20 -31.96
CA ALA A 469 10.68 -24.01 -32.52
C ALA A 469 10.59 -25.32 -31.73
N THR A 470 9.39 -25.68 -31.28
CA THR A 470 9.16 -26.80 -30.36
C THR A 470 7.89 -27.57 -30.72
N THR A 471 7.98 -28.88 -30.64
CA THR A 471 6.85 -29.80 -30.75
C THR A 471 6.54 -30.35 -29.35
N PHE A 472 5.35 -30.07 -28.82
CA PHE A 472 4.88 -30.70 -27.59
C PHE A 472 4.10 -31.97 -27.92
N ARG A 473 4.40 -33.06 -27.21
CA ARG A 473 3.67 -34.34 -27.29
C ARG A 473 2.89 -34.55 -26.01
N ILE A 474 1.61 -34.90 -26.17
CA ILE A 474 0.65 -34.97 -25.08
C ILE A 474 -0.15 -36.25 -25.20
N THR A 475 -0.21 -37.03 -24.12
CA THR A 475 -1.00 -38.26 -24.09
C THR A 475 -2.26 -38.00 -23.27
N ALA A 476 -3.43 -38.19 -23.88
CA ALA A 476 -4.71 -38.04 -23.19
C ALA A 476 -5.68 -39.15 -23.60
N GLU A 477 -6.45 -39.66 -22.63
CA GLU A 477 -7.43 -40.74 -22.82
C GLU A 477 -8.69 -40.30 -23.59
N SER A 478 -8.88 -39.00 -23.78
CA SER A 478 -10.07 -38.40 -24.43
C SER A 478 -9.70 -37.12 -25.17
N ALA A 479 -10.66 -36.53 -25.88
CA ALA A 479 -10.46 -35.24 -26.55
C ALA A 479 -10.15 -34.14 -25.52
N ILE A 480 -9.09 -33.38 -25.79
CA ILE A 480 -8.65 -32.25 -24.97
C ILE A 480 -8.59 -30.99 -25.81
N THR A 481 -8.69 -29.85 -25.14
CA THR A 481 -8.41 -28.53 -25.71
C THR A 481 -7.16 -27.97 -25.03
N ILE A 482 -6.33 -27.26 -25.78
CA ILE A 482 -5.15 -26.58 -25.25
C ILE A 482 -5.19 -25.12 -25.67
N TRP A 483 -5.04 -24.24 -24.70
CA TRP A 483 -4.88 -22.81 -24.94
C TRP A 483 -3.46 -22.38 -24.59
N ASP A 484 -2.87 -21.58 -25.48
CA ASP A 484 -1.75 -20.71 -25.15
C ASP A 484 -2.28 -19.55 -24.30
N ILE A 485 -1.88 -19.53 -23.03
CA ILE A 485 -2.25 -18.54 -22.03
C ILE A 485 -1.05 -17.63 -21.67
N THR A 486 -0.04 -17.54 -22.55
CA THR A 486 1.10 -16.62 -22.38
C THR A 486 0.61 -15.18 -22.25
N ASN A 487 -0.42 -14.80 -23.02
CA ASN A 487 -1.22 -13.61 -22.77
C ASN A 487 -2.58 -14.01 -22.19
N ILE A 488 -2.68 -13.96 -20.87
CA ILE A 488 -3.87 -14.36 -20.10
C ILE A 488 -5.16 -13.59 -20.46
N ALA A 489 -5.06 -12.36 -20.99
CA ALA A 489 -6.24 -11.59 -21.39
C ALA A 489 -6.76 -11.98 -22.78
N VAL A 490 -5.88 -12.55 -23.62
CA VAL A 490 -6.22 -12.99 -24.97
C VAL A 490 -5.61 -14.37 -25.25
N PRO A 491 -6.11 -15.43 -24.56
CA PRO A 491 -5.68 -16.79 -24.84
C PRO A 491 -5.93 -17.14 -26.30
N LYS A 492 -5.14 -18.10 -26.81
CA LYS A 492 -5.29 -18.61 -28.17
C LYS A 492 -5.43 -20.13 -28.16
N ALA A 493 -6.40 -20.65 -28.90
CA ALA A 493 -6.59 -22.08 -29.04
C ALA A 493 -5.51 -22.69 -29.95
N VAL A 494 -4.84 -23.72 -29.47
CA VAL A 494 -3.79 -24.41 -30.22
C VAL A 494 -4.41 -25.49 -31.11
N SER A 495 -3.98 -25.56 -32.37
CA SER A 495 -4.38 -26.61 -33.31
C SER A 495 -3.65 -27.92 -33.00
N LEU A 496 -4.38 -28.94 -32.55
CA LEU A 496 -3.81 -30.24 -32.21
C LEU A 496 -3.80 -31.19 -33.41
N SER A 497 -2.67 -31.85 -33.64
CA SER A 497 -2.56 -33.02 -34.51
C SER A 497 -2.75 -34.28 -33.67
N ASN A 498 -3.63 -35.18 -34.09
CA ASN A 498 -3.88 -36.45 -33.41
C ASN A 498 -3.25 -37.59 -34.23
N ASN A 499 -2.46 -38.44 -33.59
CA ASN A 499 -1.92 -39.66 -34.16
C ASN A 499 -2.21 -40.84 -33.20
N ASN A 500 -2.00 -42.09 -33.65
CA ASN A 500 -2.25 -43.29 -32.82
C ASN A 500 -1.43 -43.34 -31.50
N SER A 501 -0.54 -42.37 -31.25
CA SER A 501 0.31 -42.24 -30.07
C SER A 501 0.01 -41.01 -29.19
N GLY A 502 -1.04 -40.23 -29.49
CA GLY A 502 -1.44 -39.05 -28.69
C GLY A 502 -1.68 -37.79 -29.53
N TYR A 503 -1.72 -36.65 -28.83
CA TYR A 503 -1.83 -35.32 -29.42
C TYR A 503 -0.44 -34.67 -29.56
N SER A 504 -0.25 -33.87 -30.58
CA SER A 504 0.92 -33.01 -30.71
C SER A 504 0.60 -31.66 -31.31
N PHE A 505 1.38 -30.65 -30.95
CA PHE A 505 1.30 -29.33 -31.57
C PHE A 505 2.67 -28.69 -31.71
N ASP A 506 2.83 -27.90 -32.78
CA ASP A 506 4.06 -27.20 -33.13
C ASP A 506 3.91 -25.70 -32.87
N VAL A 507 4.86 -25.12 -32.16
CA VAL A 507 4.87 -23.71 -31.75
C VAL A 507 6.26 -23.11 -31.87
N ASN A 508 6.32 -21.79 -32.09
CA ASN A 508 7.53 -21.00 -31.91
C ASN A 508 7.47 -20.30 -30.56
N LEU A 509 8.37 -20.67 -29.66
CA LEU A 509 8.42 -20.12 -28.32
C LEU A 509 8.97 -18.69 -28.36
N PRO A 510 8.40 -17.77 -27.56
CA PRO A 510 8.84 -16.38 -27.51
C PRO A 510 10.27 -16.27 -26.96
N GLN A 511 10.96 -15.19 -27.30
CA GLN A 511 12.35 -14.97 -26.89
C GLN A 511 12.47 -14.41 -25.47
N ASP A 512 11.62 -13.45 -25.15
CA ASP A 512 11.75 -12.60 -23.95
C ASP A 512 10.83 -13.04 -22.79
N THR A 513 10.05 -14.10 -22.98
CA THR A 513 9.11 -14.61 -21.97
C THR A 513 8.95 -16.12 -22.08
N LEU A 514 8.50 -16.78 -21.01
CA LEU A 514 8.11 -18.19 -21.07
C LEU A 514 6.71 -18.33 -21.67
N ALA A 515 6.55 -19.27 -22.60
CA ALA A 515 5.21 -19.65 -23.05
C ALA A 515 4.51 -20.47 -21.95
N ARG A 516 3.23 -20.19 -21.72
CA ARG A 516 2.39 -20.88 -20.74
C ARG A 516 1.18 -21.47 -21.44
N TYR A 517 0.88 -22.73 -21.17
CA TYR A 517 -0.24 -23.45 -21.78
C TYR A 517 -1.16 -24.03 -20.71
N CYS A 518 -2.44 -24.13 -21.03
CA CYS A 518 -3.42 -24.85 -20.22
C CYS A 518 -4.10 -25.92 -21.06
N ALA A 519 -4.05 -27.17 -20.59
CA ALA A 519 -4.78 -28.29 -21.17
C ALA A 519 -6.04 -28.55 -20.32
N PHE A 520 -7.19 -28.73 -20.97
CA PHE A 520 -8.47 -28.91 -20.27
C PHE A 520 -9.50 -29.69 -21.09
N LYS A 521 -10.58 -30.11 -20.41
CA LYS A 521 -11.81 -30.66 -21.01
C LYS A 521 -12.98 -29.78 -20.65
N THR A 522 -13.92 -29.62 -21.56
CA THR A 522 -15.13 -28.81 -21.35
C THR A 522 -16.04 -29.37 -20.26
N THR A 523 -15.92 -30.67 -19.94
CA THR A 523 -16.65 -31.33 -18.86
C THR A 523 -16.01 -31.15 -17.47
N GLN A 524 -14.81 -30.57 -17.38
CA GLN A 524 -14.03 -30.41 -16.15
C GLN A 524 -13.53 -28.97 -16.04
N LEU A 525 -14.47 -28.04 -15.80
CA LEU A 525 -14.20 -26.60 -15.72
C LEU A 525 -14.60 -26.04 -14.35
N ASN A 526 -14.00 -24.91 -13.98
CA ASN A 526 -14.43 -24.15 -12.81
C ASN A 526 -15.74 -23.42 -13.15
N MET A 527 -16.86 -23.84 -12.57
CA MET A 527 -18.18 -23.32 -12.91
C MET A 527 -18.56 -22.13 -12.02
N ILE A 528 -18.92 -21.01 -12.63
CA ILE A 528 -19.56 -19.88 -11.95
C ILE A 528 -21.02 -20.22 -11.68
N SER A 529 -21.41 -20.17 -10.40
CA SER A 529 -22.74 -20.59 -9.95
C SER A 529 -23.80 -19.50 -10.07
N SER A 530 -23.40 -18.23 -10.03
CA SER A 530 -24.33 -17.10 -10.09
C SER A 530 -23.66 -15.82 -10.60
N VAL A 531 -24.47 -14.95 -11.18
CA VAL A 531 -24.10 -13.59 -11.60
C VAL A 531 -25.14 -12.62 -11.05
N THR A 532 -24.71 -11.41 -10.70
CA THR A 532 -25.61 -10.37 -10.16
C THR A 532 -25.76 -9.24 -11.18
N LEU A 533 -26.99 -8.94 -11.60
CA LEU A 533 -27.28 -7.75 -12.40
C LEU A 533 -27.06 -6.48 -11.56
N ILE A 534 -26.28 -5.53 -12.07
CA ILE A 534 -26.06 -4.23 -11.44
C ILE A 534 -26.83 -3.18 -12.24
N GLU A 535 -27.96 -2.73 -11.69
CA GLU A 535 -28.83 -1.77 -12.36
C GLU A 535 -28.17 -0.40 -12.53
N ASN A 536 -28.32 0.19 -13.72
CA ASN A 536 -27.86 1.55 -14.05
C ASN A 536 -26.36 1.79 -13.80
N HIS A 537 -25.53 0.74 -13.88
CA HIS A 537 -24.10 0.86 -13.61
C HIS A 537 -23.36 1.66 -14.70
N SER A 538 -22.39 2.48 -14.28
CA SER A 538 -21.50 3.23 -15.17
C SER A 538 -20.09 3.31 -14.60
N PHE A 539 -19.09 3.08 -15.46
CA PHE A 539 -17.67 3.24 -15.12
C PHE A 539 -17.14 4.66 -15.39
N SER A 540 -18.01 5.67 -15.35
CA SER A 540 -17.66 7.06 -15.69
C SER A 540 -18.21 8.11 -14.73
N GLU A 541 -18.73 7.70 -13.57
CA GLU A 541 -19.27 8.60 -12.55
C GLU A 541 -18.18 9.36 -11.79
N LEU A 542 -16.99 8.75 -11.64
CA LEU A 542 -15.81 9.33 -11.00
C LEU A 542 -14.69 9.63 -12.01
N ARG A 543 -14.53 8.79 -13.04
CA ARG A 543 -13.64 8.95 -14.20
C ARG A 543 -14.12 10.01 -15.21
N ASN A 544 -14.58 11.14 -14.69
CA ASN A 544 -15.06 12.27 -15.48
C ASN A 544 -14.19 13.52 -15.27
N SER A 545 -14.70 14.67 -15.68
CA SER A 545 -14.06 15.98 -15.59
C SER A 545 -14.89 16.94 -14.74
N ALA A 546 -15.43 16.47 -13.62
CA ALA A 546 -16.23 17.27 -12.70
C ALA A 546 -15.51 18.55 -12.25
N SER A 547 -16.26 19.53 -11.75
CA SER A 547 -15.73 20.81 -11.28
C SER A 547 -16.48 21.28 -10.04
N GLY A 548 -15.95 22.28 -9.32
CA GLY A 548 -16.66 22.91 -8.21
C GLY A 548 -16.59 22.12 -6.89
N VAL A 549 -15.60 21.24 -6.73
CA VAL A 549 -15.42 20.43 -5.52
C VAL A 549 -14.08 20.78 -4.88
N ASP A 550 -14.13 21.34 -3.68
CA ASP A 550 -12.99 21.71 -2.86
C ASP A 550 -12.64 20.61 -1.84
N HIS A 551 -13.66 19.88 -1.36
CA HIS A 551 -13.56 18.89 -0.30
C HIS A 551 -14.19 17.56 -0.71
N LEU A 552 -13.47 16.47 -0.53
CA LEU A 552 -14.00 15.11 -0.70
C LEU A 552 -14.26 14.48 0.67
N VAL A 553 -15.37 13.77 0.79
CA VAL A 553 -15.62 12.83 1.89
C VAL A 553 -15.78 11.45 1.29
N ILE A 554 -14.93 10.50 1.69
CA ILE A 554 -14.91 9.13 1.14
C ILE A 554 -15.35 8.18 2.25
N GLY A 555 -16.34 7.33 1.99
CA GLY A 555 -16.76 6.31 2.96
C GLY A 555 -17.77 5.32 2.37
N PRO A 556 -18.22 4.34 3.17
CA PRO A 556 -19.22 3.37 2.73
C PRO A 556 -20.59 4.00 2.48
N GLN A 557 -21.32 3.51 1.49
CA GLN A 557 -22.62 4.04 1.07
C GLN A 557 -23.62 4.32 2.22
N ASN A 558 -23.66 3.48 3.26
CA ASN A 558 -24.57 3.67 4.40
C ASN A 558 -24.22 4.90 5.28
N PHE A 559 -23.03 5.49 5.15
CA PHE A 559 -22.65 6.73 5.82
C PHE A 559 -23.04 7.98 5.03
N SER A 560 -23.36 7.85 3.73
CA SER A 560 -23.74 8.98 2.88
C SER A 560 -24.92 9.79 3.45
N PRO A 561 -26.06 9.20 3.87
CA PRO A 561 -27.22 9.96 4.35
C PRO A 561 -26.93 10.78 5.60
N VAL A 562 -26.18 10.23 6.56
CA VAL A 562 -25.83 10.92 7.82
C VAL A 562 -24.70 11.93 7.64
N THR A 563 -23.95 11.88 6.55
CA THR A 563 -22.89 12.83 6.21
C THR A 563 -23.42 14.02 5.39
N ALA A 564 -24.59 13.90 4.76
CA ALA A 564 -25.19 14.95 3.94
C ALA A 564 -25.30 16.34 4.62
N PRO A 565 -25.61 16.46 5.94
CA PRO A 565 -25.59 17.75 6.62
C PRO A 565 -24.21 18.42 6.62
N LEU A 566 -23.13 17.64 6.82
CA LEU A 566 -21.76 18.16 6.79
C LEU A 566 -21.35 18.60 5.39
N VAL A 567 -21.70 17.81 4.36
CA VAL A 567 -21.45 18.14 2.95
C VAL A 567 -22.16 19.46 2.58
N THR A 568 -23.37 19.67 3.08
CA THR A 568 -24.11 20.92 2.87
C THR A 568 -23.50 22.08 3.65
N HIS A 569 -23.03 21.84 4.89
CA HIS A 569 -22.39 22.85 5.74
C HIS A 569 -21.07 23.35 5.14
N ARG A 570 -20.30 22.46 4.53
CA ARG A 570 -19.04 22.76 3.85
C ARG A 570 -19.30 22.98 2.37
N VAL A 571 -19.54 24.23 1.95
CA VAL A 571 -19.73 24.60 0.54
C VAL A 571 -18.66 23.94 -0.35
N SER A 572 -19.03 23.50 -1.55
CA SER A 572 -18.14 22.80 -2.49
C SER A 572 -17.62 21.44 -1.99
N SER A 573 -18.37 20.73 -1.14
CA SER A 573 -18.03 19.36 -0.73
C SER A 573 -18.80 18.31 -1.51
N ARG A 574 -18.22 17.11 -1.65
CA ARG A 574 -18.89 15.96 -2.25
C ARG A 574 -18.60 14.68 -1.46
N TYR A 575 -19.65 13.93 -1.17
CA TYR A 575 -19.54 12.56 -0.67
C TYR A 575 -19.28 11.61 -1.85
N ILE A 576 -18.34 10.70 -1.68
CA ILE A 576 -17.95 9.68 -2.66
C ILE A 576 -18.06 8.32 -1.97
N ASP A 577 -18.87 7.44 -2.57
CA ASP A 577 -19.00 6.06 -2.13
C ASP A 577 -17.72 5.29 -2.43
N LEU A 578 -17.27 4.50 -1.45
CA LEU A 578 -16.05 3.69 -1.55
C LEU A 578 -16.20 2.59 -2.61
N ASP A 579 -17.37 1.97 -2.73
CA ASP A 579 -17.58 0.89 -3.68
C ASP A 579 -17.49 1.40 -5.14
N GLN A 580 -18.00 2.61 -5.40
CA GLN A 580 -17.86 3.27 -6.71
C GLN A 580 -16.39 3.56 -7.07
N ILE A 581 -15.54 3.86 -6.06
CA ILE A 581 -14.10 4.00 -6.27
C ILE A 581 -13.49 2.66 -6.70
N TYR A 582 -13.87 1.55 -6.06
CA TYR A 582 -13.36 0.24 -6.46
C TYR A 582 -13.82 -0.16 -7.87
N ASP A 583 -15.10 0.03 -8.17
CA ASP A 583 -15.65 -0.26 -9.49
C ASP A 583 -14.90 0.49 -10.59
N GLU A 584 -14.60 1.78 -10.38
CA GLU A 584 -13.94 2.61 -11.39
C GLU A 584 -12.41 2.59 -11.37
N PHE A 585 -11.73 2.21 -10.29
CA PHE A 585 -10.26 2.31 -10.19
C PHE A 585 -9.53 1.00 -9.93
N SER A 586 -10.24 -0.09 -9.66
CA SER A 586 -9.68 -1.44 -9.49
C SER A 586 -10.51 -2.54 -10.15
N GLY A 587 -11.50 -2.20 -10.98
CA GLY A 587 -12.41 -3.14 -11.61
C GLY A 587 -13.35 -3.86 -10.63
N GLY A 588 -13.64 -3.23 -9.49
CA GLY A 588 -14.54 -3.75 -8.44
C GLY A 588 -13.84 -4.46 -7.28
N ASN A 589 -12.52 -4.68 -7.36
CA ASN A 589 -11.77 -5.29 -6.25
C ASN A 589 -11.45 -4.28 -5.15
N ALA A 590 -11.53 -4.69 -3.88
CA ALA A 590 -11.27 -3.82 -2.71
C ALA A 590 -9.76 -3.52 -2.49
N ASP A 591 -9.10 -2.99 -3.51
CA ASP A 591 -7.69 -2.58 -3.49
C ASP A 591 -7.58 -1.12 -2.98
N PRO A 592 -6.86 -0.85 -1.87
CA PRO A 592 -6.72 0.50 -1.35
C PRO A 592 -6.01 1.47 -2.31
N VAL A 593 -5.24 0.98 -3.29
CA VAL A 593 -4.64 1.82 -4.35
C VAL A 593 -5.72 2.49 -5.21
N ALA A 594 -6.93 1.92 -5.30
CA ALA A 594 -8.05 2.53 -5.99
C ALA A 594 -8.41 3.92 -5.43
N ILE A 595 -8.36 4.08 -4.11
CA ILE A 595 -8.58 5.37 -3.43
C ILE A 595 -7.52 6.38 -3.86
N ARG A 596 -6.25 5.96 -3.89
CA ARG A 596 -5.14 6.81 -4.35
C ARG A 596 -5.35 7.24 -5.81
N TYR A 597 -5.67 6.31 -6.70
CA TYR A 597 -5.91 6.64 -8.11
C TYR A 597 -7.13 7.53 -8.30
N PHE A 598 -8.20 7.36 -7.53
CA PHE A 598 -9.33 8.28 -7.57
C PHE A 598 -8.91 9.70 -7.16
N ILE A 599 -8.19 9.86 -6.05
CA ILE A 599 -7.74 11.18 -5.62
C ILE A 599 -6.79 11.79 -6.66
N GLN A 600 -5.86 11.01 -7.22
CA GLN A 600 -4.98 11.43 -8.32
C GLN A 600 -5.79 11.86 -9.54
N TRP A 601 -6.83 11.11 -9.91
CA TRP A 601 -7.72 11.43 -11.02
C TRP A 601 -8.37 12.79 -10.84
N THR A 602 -8.81 13.12 -9.62
CA THR A 602 -9.36 14.46 -9.35
C THR A 602 -8.32 15.56 -9.57
N GLN A 603 -7.03 15.32 -9.28
CA GLN A 603 -5.99 16.34 -9.47
C GLN A 603 -5.64 16.52 -10.96
N GLU A 604 -5.68 15.44 -11.75
CA GLU A 604 -5.26 15.44 -13.15
C GLU A 604 -6.40 15.81 -14.11
N ASN A 605 -7.59 15.24 -13.92
CA ASN A 605 -8.65 15.22 -14.93
C ASN A 605 -9.88 16.08 -14.60
N TRP A 606 -10.14 16.38 -13.32
CA TRP A 606 -11.23 17.31 -12.96
C TRP A 606 -10.85 18.75 -13.32
N SER A 607 -11.85 19.62 -13.45
CA SER A 607 -11.66 21.03 -13.77
C SER A 607 -11.65 21.88 -12.51
N GLU A 608 -10.92 23.00 -12.53
CA GLU A 608 -10.85 23.90 -11.36
C GLU A 608 -12.23 24.48 -10.99
N PRO A 609 -12.50 24.73 -9.70
CA PRO A 609 -11.69 24.31 -8.55
C PRO A 609 -11.75 22.79 -8.34
N LYS A 610 -10.58 22.18 -8.15
CA LYS A 610 -10.41 20.75 -7.81
C LYS A 610 -10.16 20.57 -6.31
N PRO A 611 -10.40 19.35 -5.77
CA PRO A 611 -10.28 19.11 -4.34
C PRO A 611 -8.89 19.44 -3.80
N TYR A 612 -8.84 20.05 -2.62
CA TYR A 612 -7.60 20.29 -1.88
C TYR A 612 -7.56 19.59 -0.52
N SER A 613 -8.66 18.92 -0.13
CA SER A 613 -8.68 18.05 1.03
C SER A 613 -9.58 16.83 0.87
N VAL A 614 -9.21 15.74 1.53
CA VAL A 614 -9.98 14.50 1.64
C VAL A 614 -10.22 14.18 3.12
N LEU A 615 -11.48 13.83 3.45
CA LEU A 615 -11.85 13.21 4.72
C LEU A 615 -12.23 11.75 4.46
N LEU A 616 -11.47 10.82 5.04
CA LEU A 616 -11.81 9.40 5.08
C LEU A 616 -12.77 9.16 6.25
N MET A 617 -14.00 8.74 5.94
CA MET A 617 -15.07 8.51 6.90
C MET A 617 -15.22 7.00 7.15
N GLY A 618 -14.37 6.46 8.01
CA GLY A 618 -14.38 5.05 8.37
C GLY A 618 -13.10 4.60 9.06
N ASP A 619 -13.23 3.59 9.90
CA ASP A 619 -12.09 2.95 10.56
C ASP A 619 -11.24 2.14 9.57
N ALA A 620 -9.96 1.94 9.93
CA ALA A 620 -8.98 1.16 9.18
C ALA A 620 -8.38 0.06 10.06
N ASP A 621 -7.87 -0.98 9.42
CA ASP A 621 -7.31 -2.18 10.05
C ASP A 621 -6.23 -2.76 9.12
N TYR A 622 -5.38 -3.62 9.66
CA TYR A 622 -4.38 -4.36 8.88
C TYR A 622 -4.94 -5.66 8.28
N ASP A 623 -6.10 -6.12 8.78
CA ASP A 623 -6.74 -7.36 8.36
C ASP A 623 -7.72 -7.15 7.19
N TYR A 624 -7.16 -6.86 6.01
CA TYR A 624 -7.92 -6.60 4.79
C TYR A 624 -8.78 -7.78 4.33
N ARG A 625 -8.26 -9.01 4.46
CA ARG A 625 -8.94 -10.25 4.07
C ARG A 625 -9.83 -10.83 5.17
N ASN A 626 -9.92 -10.15 6.31
CA ASN A 626 -10.69 -10.57 7.49
C ASN A 626 -10.33 -12.00 7.96
N ILE A 627 -9.03 -12.33 7.94
CA ILE A 627 -8.49 -13.64 8.35
C ILE A 627 -8.82 -13.91 9.82
N THR A 628 -8.72 -12.90 10.68
CA THR A 628 -9.00 -13.02 12.12
C THR A 628 -10.50 -13.06 12.45
N GLN A 629 -11.37 -12.78 11.47
CA GLN A 629 -12.81 -12.58 11.65
C GLN A 629 -13.17 -11.40 12.57
N GLN A 630 -12.22 -10.49 12.80
CA GLN A 630 -12.36 -9.33 13.68
C GLN A 630 -12.06 -8.01 12.96
N SER A 631 -11.87 -8.04 11.64
CA SER A 631 -11.55 -6.86 10.84
C SER A 631 -12.61 -5.78 11.01
N SER A 632 -12.14 -4.56 11.28
CA SER A 632 -12.99 -3.40 11.50
C SER A 632 -12.98 -2.39 10.34
N ILE A 633 -12.39 -2.77 9.20
CA ILE A 633 -12.22 -1.90 8.04
C ILE A 633 -13.57 -1.40 7.53
N ARG A 634 -13.71 -0.08 7.51
CA ARG A 634 -14.78 0.64 6.78
C ARG A 634 -14.21 1.41 5.61
N VAL A 635 -13.01 1.98 5.75
CA VAL A 635 -12.25 2.59 4.66
C VAL A 635 -10.79 2.17 4.86
N PRO A 636 -10.16 1.43 3.94
CA PRO A 636 -8.80 0.96 4.16
C PRO A 636 -7.79 2.12 4.20
N THR A 637 -6.62 1.84 4.77
CA THR A 637 -5.42 2.68 4.68
C THR A 637 -4.29 1.89 4.01
N ILE A 638 -3.13 2.50 3.83
CA ILE A 638 -1.92 1.81 3.38
C ILE A 638 -1.09 1.41 4.58
N GLU A 639 -0.81 0.12 4.72
CA GLU A 639 0.22 -0.38 5.64
C GLU A 639 1.59 -0.33 4.96
N ILE A 640 2.58 0.30 5.60
CA ILE A 640 3.97 0.34 5.14
C ILE A 640 4.91 -0.28 6.16
N GLY A 641 6.00 -0.85 5.67
CA GLY A 641 7.05 -1.47 6.49
C GLY A 641 6.92 -2.99 6.58
N ASN A 642 7.95 -3.62 7.15
CA ASN A 642 8.03 -5.07 7.32
C ASN A 642 8.42 -5.39 8.77
N GLY A 643 7.93 -6.51 9.29
CA GLY A 643 8.20 -6.95 10.66
C GLY A 643 7.67 -5.97 11.71
N PHE A 644 8.50 -5.69 12.72
CA PHE A 644 8.20 -4.73 13.80
C PHE A 644 8.15 -3.26 13.35
N ASN A 645 8.65 -2.93 12.17
CA ASN A 645 8.72 -1.55 11.68
C ASN A 645 7.57 -1.25 10.71
N HIS A 646 6.34 -1.60 11.10
CA HIS A 646 5.14 -1.35 10.32
C HIS A 646 4.37 -0.10 10.81
N ARG A 647 3.56 0.49 9.93
CA ARG A 647 2.70 1.64 10.25
C ARG A 647 1.62 1.84 9.19
N ALA A 648 0.42 2.20 9.64
CA ALA A 648 -0.64 2.76 8.81
C ALA A 648 -0.25 4.16 8.30
N ALA A 649 -0.52 4.45 7.04
CA ALA A 649 -0.09 5.68 6.37
C ALA A 649 -1.13 6.21 5.37
N ASP A 650 -2.12 6.96 5.86
CA ASP A 650 -3.10 7.65 5.01
C ASP A 650 -2.45 8.64 4.03
N ASP A 651 -1.31 9.23 4.39
CA ASP A 651 -0.52 10.11 3.53
C ASP A 651 -0.18 9.47 2.17
N ARG A 652 -0.01 8.14 2.13
CA ARG A 652 0.28 7.38 0.90
C ARG A 652 -0.88 7.44 -0.11
N LEU A 653 -2.11 7.65 0.35
CA LEU A 653 -3.29 7.79 -0.51
C LEU A 653 -3.35 9.15 -1.22
N ALA A 654 -2.68 10.17 -0.69
CA ALA A 654 -2.67 11.52 -1.24
C ALA A 654 -1.31 11.95 -1.83
N ALA A 655 -0.31 11.06 -1.82
CA ALA A 655 1.02 11.29 -2.36
C ALA A 655 1.19 10.64 -3.75
N PHE A 656 1.25 11.45 -4.81
CA PHE A 656 1.28 10.95 -6.19
C PHE A 656 2.67 10.90 -6.81
N ASN A 657 3.53 11.83 -6.40
CA ASN A 657 4.85 12.00 -6.97
C ASN A 657 5.82 12.36 -5.85
N GLY A 658 6.28 11.35 -5.11
CA GLY A 658 7.09 11.48 -3.89
C GLY A 658 6.33 11.17 -2.60
N LEU A 659 6.93 11.51 -1.47
CA LEU A 659 6.45 11.13 -0.13
C LEU A 659 5.53 12.19 0.51
N ILE A 660 5.62 13.45 0.07
CA ILE A 660 4.78 14.53 0.59
C ILE A 660 3.41 14.48 -0.10
N PRO A 661 2.29 14.44 0.64
CA PRO A 661 0.95 14.49 0.07
C PRO A 661 0.68 15.75 -0.75
N ASP A 662 0.10 15.57 -1.94
CA ASP A 662 -0.29 16.64 -2.85
C ASP A 662 -1.48 17.44 -2.35
N ILE A 663 -2.38 16.81 -1.58
CA ILE A 663 -3.53 17.46 -0.95
C ILE A 663 -3.62 17.07 0.53
N ALA A 664 -4.38 17.84 1.33
CA ALA A 664 -4.58 17.50 2.73
C ALA A 664 -5.45 16.25 2.86
N ILE A 665 -5.09 15.34 3.76
CA ILE A 665 -5.88 14.15 4.06
C ILE A 665 -6.09 14.05 5.57
N GLY A 666 -7.25 13.57 5.98
CA GLY A 666 -7.56 13.27 7.36
C GLY A 666 -8.59 12.15 7.44
N ARG A 667 -8.66 11.49 8.60
CA ARG A 667 -9.57 10.37 8.85
C ARG A 667 -10.41 10.61 10.08
N TYR A 668 -11.69 10.27 10.00
CA TYR A 668 -12.52 10.01 11.16
C TYR A 668 -12.78 8.49 11.22
N PRO A 669 -12.22 7.77 12.21
CA PRO A 669 -12.27 6.31 12.29
C PRO A 669 -13.64 5.82 12.79
N ALA A 670 -14.69 6.07 12.01
CA ALA A 670 -16.05 5.65 12.34
C ALA A 670 -16.23 4.14 12.09
N LYS A 671 -16.79 3.44 13.07
CA LYS A 671 -17.18 2.02 12.94
C LYS A 671 -18.64 1.88 12.53
N THR A 672 -19.46 2.87 12.89
CA THR A 672 -20.92 2.85 12.78
C THR A 672 -21.50 4.17 12.28
N VAL A 673 -22.74 4.13 11.81
CA VAL A 673 -23.54 5.30 11.42
C VAL A 673 -23.70 6.30 12.59
N ALA A 674 -23.77 5.79 13.83
CA ALA A 674 -23.91 6.63 15.03
C ALA A 674 -22.64 7.45 15.32
N ASP A 675 -21.46 6.88 15.07
CA ASP A 675 -20.18 7.60 15.20
C ASP A 675 -20.15 8.79 14.22
N VAL A 676 -20.50 8.53 12.95
CA VAL A 676 -20.56 9.57 11.91
C VAL A 676 -21.55 10.66 12.27
N THR A 677 -22.75 10.30 12.74
CA THR A 677 -23.77 11.28 13.17
C THR A 677 -23.22 12.18 14.28
N THR A 678 -22.61 11.58 15.31
CA THR A 678 -22.02 12.31 16.44
C THR A 678 -20.91 13.27 15.99
N PHE A 679 -20.06 12.83 15.07
CA PHE A 679 -19.01 13.67 14.50
C PHE A 679 -19.58 14.84 13.70
N VAL A 680 -20.52 14.57 12.80
CA VAL A 680 -21.17 15.59 11.95
C VAL A 680 -21.85 16.64 12.82
N ASP A 681 -22.67 16.21 13.80
CA ASP A 681 -23.38 17.11 14.71
C ASP A 681 -22.41 17.97 15.51
N LYS A 682 -21.32 17.38 16.02
CA LYS A 682 -20.30 18.10 16.78
C LYS A 682 -19.61 19.18 15.94
N ILE A 683 -19.25 18.88 14.69
CA ILE A 683 -18.60 19.85 13.79
C ILE A 683 -19.55 21.00 13.48
N ILE A 684 -20.78 20.69 13.06
CA ILE A 684 -21.78 21.70 12.72
C ILE A 684 -22.11 22.55 13.95
N GLN A 685 -22.29 21.94 15.13
CA GLN A 685 -22.55 22.67 16.37
C GLN A 685 -21.38 23.61 16.72
N TYR A 686 -20.14 23.14 16.62
CA TYR A 686 -18.95 23.93 16.91
C TYR A 686 -18.85 25.18 16.01
N GLU A 687 -19.26 25.07 14.75
CA GLU A 687 -19.10 26.15 13.76
C GLU A 687 -20.30 27.10 13.68
N THR A 688 -21.52 26.58 13.88
CA THR A 688 -22.75 27.37 13.76
C THR A 688 -23.23 27.94 15.09
N ASN A 689 -23.00 27.24 16.20
CA ASN A 689 -23.41 27.65 17.53
C ASN A 689 -22.29 27.41 18.56
N PRO A 690 -21.13 28.07 18.39
CA PRO A 690 -19.99 27.87 19.28
C PRO A 690 -20.34 28.28 20.71
N ASN A 691 -20.10 27.39 21.66
CA ASN A 691 -20.13 27.75 23.08
C ASN A 691 -18.96 28.69 23.38
N TYR A 692 -19.21 29.99 23.56
CA TYR A 692 -18.14 30.93 23.90
C TYR A 692 -17.66 30.74 25.35
N GLY A 693 -16.36 30.94 25.57
CA GLY A 693 -15.79 30.91 26.92
C GLY A 693 -14.26 30.88 26.93
N LEU A 694 -13.68 31.05 28.12
CA LEU A 694 -12.22 31.02 28.35
C LEU A 694 -11.55 29.73 27.87
N TRP A 695 -12.32 28.65 27.72
CA TRP A 695 -11.82 27.42 27.18
C TRP A 695 -11.17 27.60 25.80
N ARG A 696 -11.69 28.51 24.96
CA ARG A 696 -11.12 28.82 23.64
C ARG A 696 -9.78 29.56 23.68
N GLN A 697 -9.32 29.95 24.86
CA GLN A 697 -8.03 30.58 25.09
C GLN A 697 -7.17 29.72 26.02
N ARG A 698 -7.41 28.40 26.07
CA ARG A 698 -6.67 27.50 26.95
C ARG A 698 -6.03 26.35 26.16
N VAL A 699 -4.73 26.18 26.36
CA VAL A 699 -3.94 25.04 25.90
C VAL A 699 -3.50 24.24 27.12
N THR A 700 -3.69 22.93 27.09
CA THR A 700 -3.10 22.04 28.10
C THR A 700 -1.98 21.23 27.47
N LEU A 701 -0.85 21.19 28.16
CA LEU A 701 0.35 20.46 27.76
C LEU A 701 0.58 19.33 28.76
N VAL A 702 0.64 18.09 28.27
CA VAL A 702 0.83 16.89 29.09
C VAL A 702 2.17 16.25 28.74
N ALA A 703 2.98 15.91 29.75
CA ALA A 703 4.28 15.27 29.57
C ALA A 703 4.44 14.04 30.47
N ASP A 704 5.08 12.99 29.95
CA ASP A 704 5.32 11.73 30.66
C ASP A 704 6.36 11.85 31.81
N ASP A 705 6.52 10.77 32.58
CA ASP A 705 7.41 10.69 33.72
C ASP A 705 8.87 10.40 33.31
N ALA A 706 9.76 11.34 33.61
CA ALA A 706 11.19 11.21 33.33
C ALA A 706 11.95 10.24 34.25
N ALA A 707 11.35 9.75 35.34
CA ALA A 707 12.06 8.99 36.36
C ALA A 707 12.22 7.49 36.04
N ARG A 708 11.60 6.95 34.98
CA ARG A 708 11.56 5.50 34.70
C ARG A 708 12.46 5.11 33.51
N PRO A 709 13.46 4.20 33.68
CA PRO A 709 14.32 3.75 32.59
C PRO A 709 13.60 2.86 31.57
N GLU A 710 14.02 2.95 30.31
CA GLU A 710 13.46 2.24 29.15
C GLU A 710 14.03 0.80 29.02
N PRO A 711 13.23 -0.24 28.69
CA PRO A 711 13.72 -1.62 28.62
C PRO A 711 14.58 -1.95 27.40
N VAL A 712 14.41 -1.27 26.26
CA VAL A 712 15.22 -1.50 25.05
C VAL A 712 15.42 -0.16 24.35
N HIS A 713 16.68 0.29 24.32
CA HIS A 713 17.18 1.59 23.87
C HIS A 713 16.88 2.80 24.78
N GLY A 714 17.87 3.20 25.59
CA GLY A 714 18.30 4.60 25.58
C GLY A 714 17.74 5.60 26.61
N SER A 715 18.05 5.38 27.90
CA SER A 715 18.23 6.42 28.93
C SER A 715 16.97 7.06 29.56
N ILE A 716 17.10 7.39 30.84
CA ILE A 716 16.31 8.36 31.63
C ILE A 716 16.15 9.73 30.90
N ALA A 717 16.87 9.94 29.78
CA ALA A 717 16.77 11.10 28.91
C ALA A 717 15.43 11.18 28.13
N THR A 718 14.82 10.07 27.69
CA THR A 718 13.62 10.13 26.82
C THR A 718 12.39 10.68 27.56
N GLY A 719 12.16 10.30 28.81
CA GLY A 719 11.09 10.90 29.61
C GLY A 719 11.35 12.37 30.02
N LYS A 720 12.63 12.79 30.13
CA LYS A 720 12.99 14.21 30.24
C LYS A 720 12.68 14.97 28.94
N SER A 721 12.84 14.33 27.79
CA SER A 721 12.54 14.93 26.48
C SER A 721 11.06 15.32 26.36
N HIS A 722 10.12 14.52 26.88
CA HIS A 722 8.69 14.87 26.85
C HIS A 722 8.37 16.17 27.60
N THR A 723 8.93 16.34 28.80
CA THR A 723 8.73 17.56 29.59
C THR A 723 9.41 18.76 28.92
N GLN A 724 10.63 18.56 28.42
CA GLN A 724 11.38 19.60 27.73
C GLN A 724 10.70 20.06 26.43
N ASN A 725 10.23 19.13 25.60
CA ASN A 725 9.45 19.41 24.41
C ASN A 725 8.14 20.16 24.75
N SER A 726 7.51 19.82 25.87
CA SER A 726 6.34 20.53 26.40
C SER A 726 6.67 21.99 26.75
N GLU A 727 7.80 22.24 27.40
CA GLU A 727 8.28 23.59 27.70
C GLU A 727 8.61 24.39 26.43
N THR A 728 9.23 23.75 25.43
CA THR A 728 9.48 24.38 24.12
C THR A 728 8.16 24.81 23.47
N ILE A 729 7.16 23.93 23.42
CA ILE A 729 5.83 24.27 22.89
C ILE A 729 5.18 25.40 23.70
N ALA A 730 5.30 25.38 25.03
CA ALA A 730 4.78 26.45 25.88
C ALA A 730 5.36 27.82 25.52
N GLY A 731 6.65 27.87 25.15
CA GLY A 731 7.32 29.09 24.69
C GLY A 731 6.86 29.60 23.31
N LEU A 732 6.24 28.74 22.50
CA LEU A 732 5.67 29.09 21.18
C LEU A 732 4.20 29.55 21.26
N VAL A 733 3.51 29.25 22.37
CA VAL A 733 2.12 29.64 22.57
C VAL A 733 2.03 31.15 22.80
N ALA A 734 1.12 31.82 22.08
CA ALA A 734 0.94 33.26 22.18
C ALA A 734 0.58 33.70 23.61
N PRO A 735 1.10 34.85 24.10
CA PRO A 735 0.88 35.32 25.48
C PRO A 735 -0.59 35.49 25.91
N GLY A 736 -1.53 35.58 24.95
CA GLY A 736 -2.97 35.69 25.20
C GLY A 736 -3.70 34.36 25.42
N ILE A 737 -2.98 33.23 25.47
CA ILE A 737 -3.52 31.89 25.69
C ILE A 737 -3.05 31.38 27.06
N GLU A 738 -4.00 30.97 27.90
CA GLU A 738 -3.74 30.27 29.17
C GLU A 738 -3.09 28.93 28.88
N ILE A 739 -1.87 28.72 29.39
CA ILE A 739 -1.18 27.43 29.32
C ILE A 739 -1.36 26.70 30.65
N ARG A 740 -1.82 25.46 30.58
CA ARG A 740 -1.85 24.53 31.71
C ARG A 740 -0.89 23.39 31.46
N LYS A 741 -0.06 23.09 32.45
CA LYS A 741 0.93 22.01 32.36
C LYS A 741 0.52 20.89 33.29
N LEU A 742 0.58 19.66 32.80
CA LEU A 742 0.28 18.44 33.54
C LEU A 742 1.43 17.46 33.30
N TYR A 743 2.45 17.54 34.16
CA TYR A 743 3.63 16.71 34.02
C TYR A 743 3.54 15.53 34.99
N MET A 744 3.69 14.31 34.48
CA MET A 744 3.50 13.10 35.28
C MET A 744 4.52 12.99 36.43
N MET A 745 5.67 13.67 36.32
CA MET A 745 6.65 13.81 37.40
C MET A 745 6.11 14.51 38.66
N GLU A 746 5.09 15.34 38.53
CA GLU A 746 4.51 16.11 39.66
C GLU A 746 3.60 15.26 40.56
N PHE A 747 3.31 14.02 40.16
CA PHE A 747 2.43 13.11 40.89
C PHE A 747 3.23 12.07 41.69
N PRO A 748 2.86 11.83 42.97
CA PRO A 748 3.57 10.90 43.84
C PRO A 748 3.40 9.45 43.36
N GLU A 749 4.47 8.67 43.50
CA GLU A 749 4.48 7.25 43.21
C GLU A 749 4.03 6.43 44.42
N VAL A 750 3.24 5.39 44.16
CA VAL A 750 2.79 4.41 45.15
C VAL A 750 3.22 3.04 44.65
N SER A 751 3.92 2.27 45.49
CA SER A 751 4.39 0.94 45.11
C SER A 751 3.20 0.00 44.85
N ASN A 752 3.34 -0.85 43.82
CA ASN A 752 2.35 -1.89 43.52
C ASN A 752 3.00 -3.11 42.85
N ALA A 753 2.19 -4.16 42.66
CA ALA A 753 2.59 -5.39 41.98
C ALA A 753 2.63 -5.28 40.44
N SER A 754 2.67 -4.07 39.87
CA SER A 754 2.84 -3.93 38.42
C SER A 754 4.27 -4.28 38.02
N LEU A 755 4.46 -4.55 36.72
CA LEU A 755 5.76 -4.83 36.10
C LEU A 755 6.84 -3.77 36.43
N TYR A 756 6.42 -2.56 36.80
CA TYR A 756 7.30 -1.42 37.09
C TYR A 756 7.43 -1.11 38.59
N GLY A 757 6.77 -1.87 39.47
CA GLY A 757 6.86 -1.73 40.93
C GLY A 757 6.19 -0.49 41.54
N VAL A 758 5.68 0.44 40.72
CA VAL A 758 5.09 1.73 41.13
C VAL A 758 4.00 2.23 40.18
N VAL A 759 2.94 2.86 40.73
CA VAL A 759 1.84 3.56 40.02
C VAL A 759 1.61 4.96 40.56
N LYS A 760 0.97 5.83 39.77
CA LYS A 760 0.57 7.20 40.16
C LYS A 760 -0.96 7.31 40.24
N PRO A 761 -1.59 6.93 41.37
CA PRO A 761 -3.05 6.75 41.44
C PRO A 761 -3.86 8.04 41.33
N GLU A 762 -3.28 9.20 41.64
CA GLU A 762 -3.98 10.50 41.57
C GLU A 762 -4.02 11.09 40.15
N LEU A 763 -3.09 10.67 39.31
CA LEU A 763 -2.88 11.19 37.96
C LEU A 763 -4.13 11.00 37.06
N PRO A 764 -4.77 9.80 36.96
CA PRO A 764 -6.00 9.62 36.17
C PRO A 764 -7.16 10.51 36.60
N ARG A 765 -7.33 10.72 37.91
CA ARG A 765 -8.39 11.58 38.46
C ARG A 765 -8.15 13.04 38.09
N HIS A 766 -6.90 13.50 38.12
CA HIS A 766 -6.53 14.84 37.67
C HIS A 766 -6.75 15.01 36.17
N CYS A 767 -6.29 14.08 35.32
CA CYS A 767 -6.56 14.11 33.87
C CYS A 767 -8.06 14.26 33.56
N LEU A 768 -8.92 13.45 34.18
CA LEU A 768 -10.38 13.53 34.00
C LEU A 768 -10.97 14.87 34.46
N THR A 769 -10.46 15.42 35.56
CA THR A 769 -10.88 16.74 36.06
C THR A 769 -10.48 17.85 35.08
N PHE A 770 -9.31 17.73 34.43
CA PHE A 770 -8.85 18.68 33.43
C PHE A 770 -9.64 18.57 32.12
N LEU A 771 -9.92 17.37 31.61
CA LEU A 771 -10.74 17.19 30.41
C LEU A 771 -12.17 17.71 30.57
N ARG A 772 -12.74 17.57 31.78
CA ARG A 772 -14.06 18.12 32.11
C ARG A 772 -14.06 19.66 32.17
N LYS A 773 -12.90 20.29 32.37
CA LYS A 773 -12.73 21.74 32.24
C LYS A 773 -12.44 22.04 30.77
N VAL A 774 -13.49 22.34 30.00
CA VAL A 774 -13.44 22.68 28.56
C VAL A 774 -12.17 23.47 28.19
N GLN A 775 -11.52 23.12 27.07
CA GLN A 775 -10.26 23.70 26.58
C GLN A 775 -10.19 23.72 25.04
N LEU A 776 -9.38 24.60 24.45
CA LEU A 776 -9.28 24.83 23.01
C LEU A 776 -8.43 23.74 22.34
N SER A 777 -7.32 23.41 22.98
CA SER A 777 -6.33 22.49 22.46
C SER A 777 -5.70 21.71 23.61
N LEU A 778 -5.36 20.45 23.33
CA LEU A 778 -4.64 19.56 24.21
C LEU A 778 -3.46 19.01 23.43
N THR A 779 -2.25 19.30 23.89
CA THR A 779 -1.03 18.73 23.33
C THR A 779 -0.47 17.72 24.31
N ILE A 780 -0.17 16.55 23.79
CA ILE A 780 0.23 15.37 24.53
C ILE A 780 1.59 14.95 24.01
N LEU A 781 2.56 14.81 24.89
CA LEU A 781 3.88 14.27 24.60
C LEU A 781 4.16 13.15 25.59
N ALA A 782 3.86 11.92 25.19
CA ALA A 782 4.02 10.73 26.02
C ALA A 782 4.18 9.47 25.17
N MET A 783 4.62 8.37 25.79
CA MET A 783 4.54 7.05 25.16
C MET A 783 3.07 6.59 25.08
N GLY A 784 2.67 5.83 24.06
CA GLY A 784 1.31 5.29 23.92
C GLY A 784 1.30 3.85 23.42
N GLN A 785 0.32 3.04 23.84
CA GLN A 785 -0.01 1.76 23.21
C GLN A 785 -1.40 1.84 22.55
N PRO A 786 -1.69 1.04 21.50
CA PRO A 786 -2.92 1.16 20.70
C PRO A 786 -4.24 1.05 21.48
N THR A 787 -4.30 0.20 22.51
CA THR A 787 -5.50 -0.01 23.34
C THR A 787 -5.34 0.42 24.80
N ASN A 788 -4.10 0.67 25.21
CA ASN A 788 -3.76 1.23 26.51
C ASN A 788 -2.89 2.48 26.27
N GLY A 789 -3.46 3.67 26.43
CA GLY A 789 -2.60 4.82 26.70
C GLY A 789 -1.66 4.52 27.89
N PRO A 790 -0.54 5.26 28.05
CA PRO A 790 0.63 4.83 28.81
C PRO A 790 0.32 4.29 30.22
N ARG A 791 1.32 3.53 30.70
CA ARG A 791 1.48 2.68 31.90
C ARG A 791 0.76 3.06 33.22
N ASN A 792 0.01 4.18 33.30
CA ASN A 792 -0.78 4.65 34.44
C ASN A 792 -2.23 5.15 34.12
N GLY A 793 -2.76 5.00 32.90
CA GLY A 793 -4.21 5.12 32.64
C GLY A 793 -4.81 6.53 32.53
N CYS A 794 -4.00 7.58 32.33
CA CYS A 794 -4.53 8.93 32.06
C CYS A 794 -5.19 9.08 30.68
N TYR A 795 -4.76 8.28 29.72
CA TYR A 795 -5.05 8.45 28.29
C TYR A 795 -6.24 7.62 27.79
N THR A 796 -6.52 6.47 28.41
CA THR A 796 -7.61 5.55 28.05
C THR A 796 -9.01 6.16 28.17
N ARG A 797 -9.14 7.32 28.84
CA ARG A 797 -10.40 8.08 28.98
C ARG A 797 -10.38 9.46 28.30
N ILE A 798 -9.36 9.73 27.47
CA ILE A 798 -9.28 10.92 26.61
C ILE A 798 -9.79 10.59 25.20
N THR A 799 -9.70 9.31 24.81
CA THR A 799 -10.10 8.76 23.50
C THR A 799 -11.45 8.04 23.50
N THR A 800 -12.13 7.95 24.64
CA THR A 800 -13.56 7.62 24.78
C THR A 800 -14.30 8.84 25.30
#